data_AF-A0A176RU32-F1
#
_entry.id   AF-A0A176RU32-F1
#
_cell.length_a   1.000
_cell.length_b   1.000
_cell.length_c   1.000
_cell.angle_alpha   90.00
_cell.angle_beta   90.00
_cell.angle_gamma   90.00
#
_symmetry.space_group_name_H-M   'P 1'
#
loop_
_entity.id
_entity.type
_entity.pdbx_description
1 polymer ?
#
loop_
_entity_poly.entity_id
_entity_poly.type
_entity_poly.pdbx_seq_one_letter_code
_entity_poly.pdbx_strand_id
1 'polypeptide(L)'
;MHRKYKFGFLGLSGSGKTCILAALDMQRRAHPAAYTSALLPVDVAPPMGDKETWTDAQKEAYILHQSSERLSQVKKQLEQGTVPMGTELSYDFIFDYEFSSEKTGTFQARIIDYGGELVNPEGYAPEKIELREKLAGMDGLFVLAPAPHPTKKDKAISEFLNLLQNTLTRIAFEQPIVLLINKWDRIAPLPEYTVSQQALKADELPTTEHRDLYNALSNKVGEKNCKAFPLSAFGEYEQRSTAEGKETEFPKHVNPLASFGLLEGFIWLTQRLDIIRLENYEQQITHYKKWIPYPSRTLSTLIRQSKEITQLFPKEPEMSKRVLWARQQYSGIWKYRLIFLLSILLSLPLIGVGTQQAYQDNQNYKEVHSSLNDPKAQFDDVKKAEQWLENYYYTSPISHPFSWIFVVSNKTAKLELEQSRDQREQRLWQVIQNTPSLENRLQAGKNYLRALPNGKRLAQVKTIVLKDEDTLRQQREVQWWQQVEQAQTEIAKLEAARQYLENIYDGIHKAEAESIVAQIENKWRELEEQQLWQPVLEANSPRLQIETAQSYLQEKPGGQHAAEAQMLIVQAKALLREQEELRWWQPVEQATAWLVKVEKAQAYLEAMPNGKHVAQANIILVEHETRYQTEDLGKGVILEMVYI
;
A
#
# COMPACT_ATOMS: atom_id res chain seq x y z
N MET A 1 -21.33 26.44 -38.82
CA MET A 1 -22.36 27.47 -39.07
C MET A 1 -21.74 28.80 -38.66
N HIS A 2 -21.57 29.74 -39.59
CA HIS A 2 -21.01 31.05 -39.27
C HIS A 2 -21.97 31.78 -38.33
N ARG A 3 -21.46 32.43 -37.28
CA ARG A 3 -22.30 33.22 -36.37
C ARG A 3 -22.83 34.43 -37.14
N LYS A 4 -24.11 34.73 -36.94
CA LYS A 4 -24.77 35.91 -37.47
C LYS A 4 -24.92 36.95 -36.36
N TYR A 5 -24.16 38.04 -36.44
CA TYR A 5 -24.24 39.13 -35.47
C TYR A 5 -25.53 39.93 -35.67
N LYS A 6 -26.08 40.52 -34.61
CA LYS A 6 -27.25 41.41 -34.69
C LYS A 6 -26.82 42.84 -34.37
N PHE A 7 -26.91 43.72 -35.35
CA PHE A 7 -26.53 45.11 -35.20
C PHE A 7 -27.74 46.03 -35.32
N GLY A 8 -27.88 46.94 -34.35
CA GLY A 8 -28.85 48.02 -34.42
C GLY A 8 -28.30 49.20 -35.20
N PHE A 9 -29.13 49.83 -36.04
CA PHE A 9 -28.81 51.07 -36.74
C PHE A 9 -29.69 52.20 -36.21
N LEU A 10 -29.10 53.20 -35.55
CA LEU A 10 -29.79 54.35 -34.97
C LEU A 10 -29.30 55.66 -35.57
N GLY A 11 -30.25 56.57 -35.78
CA GLY A 11 -30.01 57.94 -36.26
C GLY A 11 -31.35 58.58 -36.62
N LEU A 12 -31.49 59.89 -36.47
CA LEU A 12 -32.76 60.55 -36.84
C LEU A 12 -32.96 60.54 -38.36
N SER A 13 -34.14 60.99 -38.81
CA SER A 13 -34.42 61.18 -40.23
C SER A 13 -33.37 62.07 -40.90
N GLY A 14 -33.00 61.77 -42.15
CA GLY A 14 -32.00 62.52 -42.90
C GLY A 14 -30.52 62.24 -42.55
N SER A 15 -30.24 61.42 -41.53
CA SER A 15 -28.87 60.98 -41.17
C SER A 15 -28.21 60.07 -42.21
N GLY A 16 -28.99 59.50 -43.14
CA GLY A 16 -28.50 58.66 -44.24
C GLY A 16 -28.42 57.16 -43.93
N LYS A 17 -29.19 56.64 -42.96
CA LYS A 17 -29.27 55.19 -42.66
C LYS A 17 -29.55 54.34 -43.90
N THR A 18 -30.67 54.61 -44.57
CA THR A 18 -31.10 53.91 -45.78
C THR A 18 -30.08 54.02 -46.91
N CYS A 19 -29.39 55.17 -47.01
CA CYS A 19 -28.31 55.38 -47.97
C CYS A 19 -27.11 54.47 -47.69
N ILE A 20 -26.69 54.35 -46.44
CA ILE A 20 -25.58 53.45 -46.04
C ILE A 20 -25.95 52.00 -46.36
N LEU A 21 -27.16 51.57 -46.00
CA LEU A 21 -27.63 50.21 -46.27
C LEU A 21 -27.66 49.92 -47.77
N ALA A 22 -28.21 50.81 -48.58
CA ALA A 22 -28.20 50.65 -50.04
C ALA A 22 -26.77 50.60 -50.57
N ALA A 23 -25.91 51.51 -50.10
CA ALA A 23 -24.53 51.59 -50.52
C ALA A 23 -23.79 50.26 -50.25
N LEU A 24 -24.00 49.61 -49.09
CA LEU A 24 -23.36 48.33 -48.75
C LEU A 24 -23.57 47.21 -49.79
N ASP A 25 -24.67 47.24 -50.54
CA ASP A 25 -25.02 46.22 -51.54
C ASP A 25 -24.84 46.68 -53.00
N MET A 26 -24.58 47.98 -53.23
CA MET A 26 -24.33 48.49 -54.57
C MET A 26 -22.95 48.07 -55.10
N GLN A 27 -22.80 48.08 -56.44
CA GLN A 27 -21.54 47.73 -57.10
C GLN A 27 -20.42 48.68 -56.66
N ARG A 28 -19.30 48.09 -56.20
CA ARG A 28 -18.18 48.81 -55.60
C ARG A 28 -16.85 48.52 -56.29
N ARG A 29 -15.96 49.50 -56.28
CA ARG A 29 -14.53 49.31 -56.49
C ARG A 29 -13.96 48.52 -55.31
N ALA A 30 -12.90 47.74 -55.57
CA ALA A 30 -12.23 46.97 -54.52
C ALA A 30 -11.79 47.90 -53.38
N HIS A 31 -12.09 47.49 -52.15
CA HIS A 31 -11.64 48.20 -50.95
C HIS A 31 -10.11 48.15 -50.84
N PRO A 32 -9.41 49.22 -50.43
CA PRO A 32 -7.94 49.20 -50.27
C PRO A 32 -7.41 48.09 -49.35
N ALA A 33 -8.19 47.74 -48.33
CA ALA A 33 -7.92 46.65 -47.39
C ALA A 33 -8.63 45.32 -47.74
N ALA A 34 -9.11 45.16 -48.97
CA ALA A 34 -9.82 43.96 -49.46
C ALA A 34 -11.08 43.58 -48.65
N TYR A 35 -11.73 44.55 -48.01
CA TYR A 35 -13.03 44.34 -47.37
C TYR A 35 -14.14 44.22 -48.41
N THR A 36 -15.10 43.35 -48.14
CA THR A 36 -16.29 43.19 -49.00
C THR A 36 -17.57 43.20 -48.16
N SER A 37 -18.67 43.58 -48.80
CA SER A 37 -20.03 43.46 -48.27
C SER A 37 -20.97 43.03 -49.39
N ALA A 38 -21.95 42.19 -49.08
CA ALA A 38 -23.02 41.82 -49.98
C ALA A 38 -24.30 41.52 -49.18
N LEU A 39 -25.45 41.91 -49.69
CA LEU A 39 -26.73 41.50 -49.13
C LEU A 39 -26.96 40.01 -49.42
N LEU A 40 -27.36 39.27 -48.40
CA LEU A 40 -27.72 37.86 -48.54
C LEU A 40 -29.11 37.71 -49.16
N PRO A 41 -29.33 36.69 -50.00
CA PRO A 41 -30.65 36.40 -50.53
C PRO A 41 -31.63 36.02 -49.41
N VAL A 42 -32.90 36.34 -49.61
CA VAL A 42 -33.97 35.94 -48.68
C VAL A 42 -34.34 34.48 -48.96
N ASP A 43 -33.73 33.56 -48.22
CA ASP A 43 -33.89 32.10 -48.41
C ASP A 43 -35.19 31.52 -47.79
N VAL A 44 -35.97 32.35 -47.09
CA VAL A 44 -37.24 31.94 -46.48
C VAL A 44 -38.40 32.21 -47.43
N ALA A 45 -39.34 31.26 -47.53
CA ALA A 45 -40.54 31.46 -48.33
C ALA A 45 -41.41 32.61 -47.74
N PRO A 46 -42.04 33.44 -48.59
CA PRO A 46 -42.98 34.44 -48.10
C PRO A 46 -44.14 33.73 -47.37
N PRO A 47 -44.59 34.25 -46.21
CA PRO A 47 -45.67 33.63 -45.46
C PRO A 47 -46.99 33.69 -46.24
N MET A 48 -47.80 32.63 -46.10
CA MET A 48 -49.13 32.53 -46.71
C MET A 48 -50.21 32.51 -45.63
N GLY A 49 -51.41 33.04 -45.94
CA GLY A 49 -52.54 33.11 -45.01
C GLY A 49 -52.68 34.48 -44.32
N ASP A 50 -53.60 34.56 -43.36
CA ASP A 50 -53.97 35.82 -42.70
C ASP A 50 -52.89 36.31 -41.71
N LYS A 51 -52.56 37.60 -41.80
CA LYS A 51 -51.47 38.26 -41.04
C LYS A 51 -51.67 38.16 -39.53
N GLU A 52 -52.92 38.18 -39.06
CA GLU A 52 -53.25 38.12 -37.63
C GLU A 52 -52.89 36.77 -37.00
N THR A 53 -52.83 35.71 -37.81
CA THR A 53 -52.51 34.34 -37.37
C THR A 53 -51.04 33.97 -37.52
N TRP A 54 -50.22 34.87 -38.04
CA TRP A 54 -48.81 34.58 -38.31
C TRP A 54 -48.02 34.38 -37.02
N THR A 55 -47.24 33.29 -37.00
CA THR A 55 -46.18 33.06 -36.02
C THR A 55 -45.08 34.12 -36.14
N ASP A 56 -44.27 34.30 -35.10
CA ASP A 56 -43.17 35.28 -35.12
C ASP A 56 -42.17 35.02 -36.26
N ALA A 57 -41.91 33.75 -36.60
CA ALA A 57 -41.07 33.38 -37.72
C ALA A 57 -41.67 33.80 -39.08
N GLN A 58 -43.00 33.70 -39.24
CA GLN A 58 -43.70 34.15 -40.44
C GLN A 58 -43.70 35.68 -40.54
N LYS A 59 -43.90 36.39 -39.43
CA LYS A 59 -43.78 37.85 -39.37
C LYS A 59 -42.38 38.32 -39.75
N GLU A 60 -41.34 37.67 -39.22
CA GLU A 60 -39.95 37.97 -39.57
C GLU A 60 -39.67 37.72 -41.07
N ALA A 61 -40.15 36.60 -41.62
CA ALA A 61 -40.02 36.29 -43.04
C ALA A 61 -40.69 37.36 -43.92
N TYR A 62 -41.88 37.84 -43.55
CA TYR A 62 -42.54 38.95 -44.24
C TYR A 62 -41.70 40.23 -44.22
N ILE A 63 -41.13 40.59 -43.07
CA ILE A 63 -40.29 41.78 -42.91
C ILE A 63 -39.02 41.67 -43.78
N LEU A 64 -38.38 40.50 -43.85
CA LEU A 64 -37.20 40.29 -44.70
C LEU A 64 -37.52 40.51 -46.19
N HIS A 65 -38.65 39.99 -46.67
CA HIS A 65 -39.10 40.21 -48.05
C HIS A 65 -39.39 41.68 -48.34
N GLN A 66 -40.14 42.36 -47.47
CA GLN A 66 -40.43 43.79 -47.59
C GLN A 66 -39.15 44.64 -47.56
N SER A 67 -38.21 44.29 -46.68
CA SER A 67 -36.92 44.98 -46.58
C SER A 67 -36.09 44.83 -47.85
N SER A 68 -36.00 43.62 -48.40
CA SER A 68 -35.30 43.35 -49.66
C SER A 68 -35.91 44.12 -50.85
N GLU A 69 -37.24 44.11 -50.97
CA GLU A 69 -37.95 44.83 -52.04
C GLU A 69 -37.69 46.34 -51.94
N ARG A 70 -37.86 46.90 -50.73
CA ARG A 70 -37.59 48.30 -50.46
C ARG A 70 -36.16 48.69 -50.81
N LEU A 71 -35.17 47.91 -50.36
CA LEU A 71 -33.76 48.23 -50.63
C LEU A 71 -33.46 48.18 -52.14
N SER A 72 -34.08 47.26 -52.86
CA SER A 72 -33.96 47.16 -54.32
C SER A 72 -34.54 48.41 -55.02
N GLN A 73 -35.69 48.91 -54.56
CA GLN A 73 -36.27 50.17 -55.05
C GLN A 73 -35.38 51.37 -54.74
N VAL A 74 -34.85 51.46 -53.52
CA VAL A 74 -33.94 52.52 -53.07
C VAL A 74 -32.67 52.55 -53.94
N LYS A 75 -32.03 51.40 -54.17
CA LYS A 75 -30.84 51.30 -55.04
C LYS A 75 -31.14 51.82 -56.45
N LYS A 76 -32.25 51.39 -57.04
CA LYS A 76 -32.67 51.86 -58.38
C LYS A 76 -32.92 53.37 -58.40
N GLN A 77 -33.57 53.91 -57.37
CA GLN A 77 -33.81 55.35 -57.25
C GLN A 77 -32.50 56.14 -57.18
N LEU A 78 -31.54 55.69 -56.37
CA LEU A 78 -30.23 56.32 -56.24
C LEU A 78 -29.42 56.25 -57.54
N GLU A 79 -29.43 55.10 -58.22
CA GLU A 79 -28.77 54.92 -59.53
C GLU A 79 -29.35 55.85 -60.60
N GLN A 80 -30.64 56.15 -60.51
CA GLN A 80 -31.35 57.08 -61.39
C GLN A 80 -31.21 58.55 -60.97
N GLY A 81 -30.46 58.85 -59.90
CA GLY A 81 -30.30 60.21 -59.39
C GLY A 81 -31.57 60.80 -58.80
N THR A 82 -32.42 59.96 -58.20
CA THR A 82 -33.64 60.36 -57.49
C THR A 82 -33.47 60.13 -55.98
N VAL A 83 -34.16 60.94 -55.17
CA VAL A 83 -34.06 60.88 -53.70
C VAL A 83 -35.01 59.79 -53.20
N PRO A 84 -34.51 58.79 -52.44
CA PRO A 84 -35.37 57.76 -51.89
C PRO A 84 -36.36 58.30 -50.86
N MET A 85 -37.55 57.72 -50.79
CA MET A 85 -38.49 58.02 -49.72
C MET A 85 -37.95 57.55 -48.36
N GLY A 86 -38.14 58.37 -47.33
CA GLY A 86 -37.73 58.05 -45.96
C GLY A 86 -38.36 56.76 -45.42
N THR A 87 -37.70 56.11 -44.47
CA THR A 87 -38.16 54.89 -43.80
C THR A 87 -39.59 55.08 -43.26
N GLU A 88 -40.53 54.21 -43.66
CA GLU A 88 -41.90 54.21 -43.12
C GLU A 88 -41.90 53.77 -41.66
N LEU A 89 -42.81 54.31 -40.86
CA LEU A 89 -42.81 54.17 -39.40
C LEU A 89 -43.46 52.87 -38.89
N SER A 90 -44.02 52.08 -39.80
CA SER A 90 -44.94 51.00 -39.49
C SER A 90 -44.26 49.68 -39.10
N TYR A 91 -42.98 49.48 -39.42
CA TYR A 91 -42.21 48.28 -39.04
C TYR A 91 -40.68 48.51 -39.11
N ASP A 92 -39.92 47.76 -38.30
CA ASP A 92 -38.46 47.79 -38.33
C ASP A 92 -37.95 46.98 -39.55
N PHE A 93 -37.06 47.54 -40.36
CA PHE A 93 -36.52 46.85 -41.54
C PHE A 93 -35.30 46.00 -41.16
N ILE A 94 -35.22 44.78 -41.70
CA ILE A 94 -34.19 43.80 -41.37
C ILE A 94 -33.42 43.44 -42.64
N PHE A 95 -32.09 43.51 -42.57
CA PHE A 95 -31.20 43.21 -43.67
C PHE A 95 -30.10 42.26 -43.23
N ASP A 96 -29.92 41.18 -43.96
CA ASP A 96 -28.88 40.19 -43.68
C ASP A 96 -27.74 40.39 -44.67
N TYR A 97 -26.55 40.71 -44.17
CA TYR A 97 -25.35 40.97 -44.96
C TYR A 97 -24.28 39.93 -44.67
N GLU A 98 -23.47 39.64 -45.66
CA GLU A 98 -22.18 38.99 -45.52
C GLU A 98 -21.08 40.02 -45.67
N PHE A 99 -20.13 40.01 -44.73
CA PHE A 99 -18.94 40.85 -44.74
C PHE A 99 -17.71 39.97 -44.78
N SER A 100 -16.64 40.44 -45.40
CA SER A 100 -15.34 39.78 -45.33
C SER A 100 -14.20 40.76 -45.09
N SER A 101 -13.19 40.27 -44.37
CA SER A 101 -11.90 40.94 -44.18
C SER A 101 -10.82 39.88 -44.01
N GLU A 102 -9.59 40.19 -44.40
CA GLU A 102 -8.46 39.29 -44.19
C GLU A 102 -8.25 38.94 -42.71
N LYS A 103 -8.58 39.85 -41.79
CA LYS A 103 -8.36 39.65 -40.34
C LYS A 103 -9.44 38.78 -39.70
N THR A 104 -10.72 39.10 -39.95
CA THR A 104 -11.88 38.41 -39.35
C THR A 104 -12.35 37.21 -40.14
N GLY A 105 -11.89 37.05 -41.38
CA GLY A 105 -12.53 36.16 -42.34
C GLY A 105 -13.93 36.67 -42.72
N THR A 106 -14.77 35.73 -43.19
CA THR A 106 -16.16 35.98 -43.57
C THR A 106 -17.09 35.85 -42.37
N PHE A 107 -17.97 36.83 -42.18
CA PHE A 107 -19.01 36.81 -41.15
C PHE A 107 -20.33 37.35 -41.68
N GLN A 108 -21.42 36.95 -41.02
CA GLN A 108 -22.75 37.43 -41.37
C GLN A 108 -23.24 38.40 -40.30
N ALA A 109 -23.93 39.45 -40.70
CA ALA A 109 -24.55 40.38 -39.78
C ALA A 109 -25.97 40.72 -40.24
N ARG A 110 -26.91 40.64 -39.30
CA ARG A 110 -28.25 41.17 -39.41
C ARG A 110 -28.24 42.61 -38.93
N ILE A 111 -28.58 43.53 -39.82
CA ILE A 111 -28.72 44.95 -39.52
C ILE A 111 -30.21 45.28 -39.43
N ILE A 112 -30.60 45.90 -38.32
CA ILE A 112 -31.98 46.35 -38.08
C ILE A 112 -32.00 47.88 -38.17
N ASP A 113 -32.68 48.41 -39.20
CA ASP A 113 -32.90 49.85 -39.36
C ASP A 113 -34.08 50.29 -38.51
N TYR A 114 -33.79 50.93 -37.39
CA TYR A 114 -34.81 51.48 -36.52
C TYR A 114 -35.28 52.84 -37.06
N GLY A 115 -36.61 53.02 -37.13
CA GLY A 115 -37.22 54.26 -37.60
C GLY A 115 -36.68 55.50 -36.86
N GLY A 116 -36.38 56.57 -37.61
CA GLY A 116 -35.76 57.79 -37.06
C GLY A 116 -36.60 58.51 -36.01
N GLU A 117 -37.90 58.19 -35.91
CA GLU A 117 -38.81 58.78 -34.92
C GLU A 117 -38.67 58.19 -33.51
N LEU A 118 -37.94 57.07 -33.35
CA LEU A 118 -37.49 56.58 -32.05
C LEU A 118 -36.49 57.53 -31.37
N VAL A 119 -36.20 58.68 -31.95
CA VAL A 119 -35.36 59.73 -31.38
C VAL A 119 -36.10 61.09 -31.37
N ASN A 120 -37.39 61.18 -31.77
CA ASN A 120 -38.14 62.45 -31.87
C ASN A 120 -38.61 62.99 -30.49
N PRO A 121 -38.42 64.28 -30.12
CA PRO A 121 -38.67 64.78 -28.76
C PRO A 121 -40.15 64.80 -28.35
N GLU A 122 -41.07 65.03 -29.30
CA GLU A 122 -42.51 65.20 -29.01
C GLU A 122 -43.22 63.87 -28.72
N GLY A 123 -42.63 62.73 -29.10
CA GLY A 123 -43.13 61.38 -28.81
C GLY A 123 -42.37 60.64 -27.70
N TYR A 124 -41.32 61.25 -27.13
CA TYR A 124 -40.39 60.63 -26.19
C TYR A 124 -40.85 60.77 -24.74
N ALA A 125 -41.89 60.02 -24.36
CA ALA A 125 -42.11 59.74 -22.95
C ALA A 125 -40.97 58.84 -22.43
N PRO A 126 -40.27 59.18 -21.34
CA PRO A 126 -39.22 58.36 -20.72
C PRO A 126 -39.63 56.92 -20.36
N GLU A 127 -40.90 56.58 -20.49
CA GLU A 127 -41.54 55.32 -20.08
C GLU A 127 -41.75 54.32 -21.23
N LYS A 128 -41.38 54.64 -22.50
CA LYS A 128 -41.51 53.66 -23.59
C LYS A 128 -40.42 52.58 -23.51
N ILE A 129 -40.80 51.48 -22.86
CA ILE A 129 -40.13 50.17 -22.76
C ILE A 129 -39.66 49.64 -24.14
N GLU A 130 -40.32 50.07 -25.23
CA GLU A 130 -40.17 49.55 -26.60
C GLU A 130 -38.75 49.65 -27.20
N LEU A 131 -38.04 50.79 -27.11
CA LEU A 131 -36.68 50.89 -27.66
C LEU A 131 -35.67 50.07 -26.85
N ARG A 132 -35.86 50.02 -25.53
CA ARG A 132 -35.05 49.19 -24.64
C ARG A 132 -35.23 47.71 -24.95
N GLU A 133 -36.47 47.28 -25.20
CA GLU A 133 -36.79 45.91 -25.65
C GLU A 133 -36.24 45.62 -27.04
N LYS A 134 -36.36 46.55 -27.99
CA LYS A 134 -35.83 46.40 -29.35
C LYS A 134 -34.32 46.26 -29.39
N LEU A 135 -33.60 46.99 -28.54
CA LEU A 135 -32.15 46.90 -28.41
C LEU A 135 -31.70 45.70 -27.56
N ALA A 136 -32.62 45.05 -26.83
CA ALA A 136 -32.32 43.86 -26.07
C ALA A 136 -31.93 42.71 -27.03
N GLY A 137 -30.75 42.14 -26.82
CA GLY A 137 -30.24 41.06 -27.67
C GLY A 137 -29.55 41.50 -28.96
N MET A 138 -29.32 42.80 -29.16
CA MET A 138 -28.36 43.26 -30.16
C MET A 138 -26.92 42.97 -29.68
N ASP A 139 -26.06 42.52 -30.57
CA ASP A 139 -24.62 42.33 -30.31
C ASP A 139 -23.86 43.65 -30.41
N GLY A 140 -24.37 44.67 -31.09
CA GLY A 140 -23.70 45.97 -31.22
C GLY A 140 -24.60 47.04 -31.83
N LEU A 141 -24.15 48.29 -31.77
CA LEU A 141 -24.95 49.44 -32.17
C LEU A 141 -24.16 50.40 -33.06
N PHE A 142 -24.76 50.80 -34.17
CA PHE A 142 -24.28 51.91 -34.99
C PHE A 142 -25.13 53.13 -34.73
N VAL A 143 -24.46 54.24 -34.45
CA VAL A 143 -25.06 55.55 -34.19
C VAL A 143 -24.62 56.47 -35.30
N LEU A 144 -25.55 56.97 -36.09
CA LEU A 144 -25.27 57.83 -37.24
C LEU A 144 -25.42 59.30 -36.85
N ALA A 145 -24.34 60.05 -37.04
CA ALA A 145 -24.28 61.49 -36.86
C ALA A 145 -23.85 62.14 -38.19
N PRO A 146 -24.66 63.01 -38.81
CA PRO A 146 -24.27 63.68 -40.04
C PRO A 146 -23.24 64.79 -39.76
N ALA A 147 -22.20 64.85 -40.59
CA ALA A 147 -21.23 65.95 -40.59
C ALA A 147 -21.93 67.31 -40.86
N PRO A 148 -21.49 68.40 -40.21
CA PRO A 148 -22.02 69.74 -40.45
C PRO A 148 -21.85 70.17 -41.91
N HIS A 149 -22.80 70.92 -42.45
CA HIS A 149 -22.68 71.50 -43.79
C HIS A 149 -21.75 72.74 -43.74
N PRO A 150 -20.78 72.91 -44.65
CA PRO A 150 -19.77 73.97 -44.56
C PRO A 150 -20.35 75.39 -44.65
N THR A 151 -21.47 75.55 -45.35
CA THR A 151 -22.10 76.87 -45.60
C THR A 151 -23.37 77.15 -44.77
N LYS A 152 -23.91 76.16 -44.05
CA LYS A 152 -25.14 76.31 -43.27
C LYS A 152 -24.81 76.17 -41.78
N LYS A 153 -25.07 77.21 -40.98
CA LYS A 153 -25.02 77.11 -39.51
C LYS A 153 -26.23 76.30 -39.06
N ASP A 154 -26.13 74.98 -39.11
CA ASP A 154 -27.24 74.08 -38.81
C ASP A 154 -27.44 73.93 -37.30
N LYS A 155 -28.17 74.89 -36.69
CA LYS A 155 -28.73 74.75 -35.34
C LYS A 155 -29.48 73.41 -35.19
N ALA A 156 -30.11 72.95 -36.28
CA ALA A 156 -30.77 71.66 -36.39
C ALA A 156 -29.83 70.44 -36.18
N ILE A 157 -28.55 70.51 -36.59
CA ILE A 157 -27.59 69.42 -36.36
C ILE A 157 -27.16 69.38 -34.88
N SER A 158 -26.93 70.54 -34.25
CA SER A 158 -26.64 70.58 -32.81
C SER A 158 -27.82 70.05 -31.98
N GLU A 159 -29.05 70.45 -32.31
CA GLU A 159 -30.27 69.92 -31.68
C GLU A 159 -30.41 68.40 -31.90
N PHE A 160 -30.14 67.93 -33.12
CA PHE A 160 -30.10 66.50 -33.47
C PHE A 160 -29.13 65.72 -32.57
N LEU A 161 -27.90 66.21 -32.39
CA LEU A 161 -26.85 65.50 -31.66
C LEU A 161 -27.14 65.48 -30.15
N ASN A 162 -27.60 66.60 -29.60
CA ASN A 162 -28.01 66.70 -28.20
C ASN A 162 -29.17 65.75 -27.88
N LEU A 163 -30.16 65.68 -28.78
CA LEU A 163 -31.30 64.77 -28.63
C LEU A 163 -30.86 63.31 -28.65
N LEU A 164 -30.00 62.95 -29.60
CA LEU A 164 -29.47 61.60 -29.71
C LEU A 164 -28.59 61.22 -28.51
N GLN A 165 -27.78 62.15 -27.98
CA GLN A 165 -27.03 61.98 -26.74
C GLN A 165 -27.95 61.75 -25.54
N ASN A 166 -29.00 62.57 -25.37
CA ASN A 166 -29.98 62.44 -24.30
C ASN A 166 -30.74 61.11 -24.35
N THR A 167 -31.08 60.66 -25.56
CA THR A 167 -31.73 59.36 -25.77
C THR A 167 -30.81 58.20 -25.42
N LEU A 168 -29.57 58.21 -25.92
CA LEU A 168 -28.64 57.10 -25.73
C LEU A 168 -28.10 57.00 -24.30
N THR A 169 -27.97 58.10 -23.57
CA THR A 169 -27.57 58.09 -22.15
C THR A 169 -28.62 57.45 -21.25
N ARG A 170 -29.91 57.49 -21.63
CA ARG A 170 -31.02 56.92 -20.84
C ARG A 170 -31.29 55.43 -21.10
N ILE A 171 -30.82 54.90 -22.21
CA ILE A 171 -31.03 53.48 -22.57
C ILE A 171 -29.98 52.62 -21.89
N ALA A 172 -30.35 51.50 -21.26
CA ALA A 172 -29.37 50.51 -20.81
C ALA A 172 -28.82 49.72 -22.01
N PHE A 173 -27.54 49.90 -22.35
CA PHE A 173 -26.86 49.18 -23.43
C PHE A 173 -25.37 49.06 -23.13
N GLU A 174 -24.87 47.82 -23.06
CA GLU A 174 -23.50 47.52 -22.62
C GLU A 174 -22.60 46.98 -23.74
N GLN A 175 -23.20 46.66 -24.90
CA GLN A 175 -22.45 46.15 -26.03
C GLN A 175 -21.70 47.27 -26.76
N PRO A 176 -20.68 46.96 -27.59
CA PRO A 176 -19.90 47.98 -28.27
C PRO A 176 -20.74 48.86 -29.21
N ILE A 177 -20.32 50.12 -29.32
CA ILE A 177 -20.99 51.16 -30.09
C ILE A 177 -20.02 51.75 -31.11
N VAL A 178 -20.48 51.90 -32.34
CA VAL A 178 -19.78 52.62 -33.40
C VAL A 178 -20.50 53.93 -33.70
N LEU A 179 -19.81 55.04 -33.57
CA LEU A 179 -20.28 56.35 -34.02
C LEU A 179 -19.85 56.57 -35.48
N LEU A 180 -20.81 56.56 -36.40
CA LEU A 180 -20.57 56.80 -37.81
C LEU A 180 -20.81 58.28 -38.12
N ILE A 181 -19.75 59.00 -38.48
CA ILE A 181 -19.86 60.38 -38.95
C ILE A 181 -20.12 60.35 -40.45
N ASN A 182 -21.39 60.33 -40.83
CA ASN A 182 -21.81 60.26 -42.23
C ASN A 182 -21.71 61.62 -42.92
N LYS A 183 -21.68 61.63 -44.25
CA LYS A 183 -21.52 62.83 -45.09
C LYS A 183 -20.18 63.54 -44.87
N TRP A 184 -19.13 62.77 -44.56
CA TRP A 184 -17.80 63.30 -44.28
C TRP A 184 -17.19 64.11 -45.44
N ASP A 185 -17.69 63.89 -46.65
CA ASP A 185 -17.43 64.64 -47.88
C ASP A 185 -17.71 66.16 -47.76
N ARG A 186 -18.50 66.57 -46.77
CA ARG A 186 -18.75 67.99 -46.44
C ARG A 186 -17.57 68.69 -45.78
N ILE A 187 -16.70 67.93 -45.11
CA ILE A 187 -15.59 68.46 -44.31
C ILE A 187 -14.25 68.21 -45.00
N ALA A 188 -14.06 67.00 -45.54
CA ALA A 188 -12.80 66.58 -46.14
C ALA A 188 -12.97 66.25 -47.63
N PRO A 189 -12.08 66.76 -48.50
CA PRO A 189 -12.09 66.37 -49.91
C PRO A 189 -11.78 64.87 -50.06
N LEU A 190 -12.63 64.18 -50.80
CA LEU A 190 -12.62 62.73 -50.99
C LEU A 190 -11.57 62.10 -51.94
N PRO A 191 -10.68 62.82 -52.66
CA PRO A 191 -9.64 62.18 -53.49
C PRO A 191 -8.69 61.25 -52.71
N GLU A 192 -8.71 61.29 -51.37
CA GLU A 192 -7.83 60.53 -50.47
C GLU A 192 -8.38 59.15 -50.01
N TYR A 193 -9.55 58.72 -50.47
CA TYR A 193 -10.11 57.39 -50.13
C TYR A 193 -9.48 56.22 -50.91
N THR A 194 -8.20 56.37 -51.27
CA THR A 194 -7.32 55.30 -51.75
C THR A 194 -6.79 54.43 -50.62
N VAL A 195 -6.99 54.83 -49.36
CA VAL A 195 -6.54 54.12 -48.15
C VAL A 195 -7.72 53.85 -47.23
N SER A 196 -7.66 52.74 -46.48
CA SER A 196 -8.65 52.42 -45.45
C SER A 196 -8.66 53.48 -44.36
N GLN A 197 -9.86 53.86 -43.93
CA GLN A 197 -10.05 54.91 -42.93
C GLN A 197 -9.66 54.42 -41.53
N GLN A 198 -9.12 55.33 -40.72
CA GLN A 198 -8.84 55.04 -39.32
C GLN A 198 -9.98 55.55 -38.43
N ALA A 199 -10.09 55.00 -37.23
CA ALA A 199 -11.02 55.52 -36.24
C ALA A 199 -10.57 56.93 -35.82
N LEU A 200 -11.52 57.85 -35.76
CA LEU A 200 -11.28 59.22 -35.31
C LEU A 200 -10.97 59.23 -33.81
N LYS A 201 -10.04 60.10 -33.43
CA LYS A 201 -9.84 60.52 -32.05
C LYS A 201 -10.87 61.58 -31.67
N ALA A 202 -11.08 61.79 -30.37
CA ALA A 202 -12.08 62.73 -29.87
C ALA A 202 -11.80 64.18 -30.32
N ASP A 203 -10.53 64.55 -30.50
CA ASP A 203 -10.09 65.85 -30.99
C ASP A 203 -10.27 66.03 -32.50
N GLU A 204 -10.36 64.94 -33.26
CA GLU A 204 -10.60 64.91 -34.71
C GLU A 204 -12.10 64.97 -35.08
N LEU A 205 -12.99 64.91 -34.09
CA LEU A 205 -14.43 65.03 -34.31
C LEU A 205 -14.81 66.48 -34.72
N PRO A 206 -15.79 66.65 -35.64
CA PRO A 206 -15.95 67.90 -36.37
C PRO A 206 -16.54 69.05 -35.53
N THR A 207 -17.29 68.76 -34.47
CA THR A 207 -17.84 69.80 -33.58
C THR A 207 -17.78 69.36 -32.11
N THR A 208 -18.00 70.31 -31.20
CA THR A 208 -18.13 70.06 -29.76
C THR A 208 -19.25 69.06 -29.46
N GLU A 209 -20.40 69.17 -30.11
CA GLU A 209 -21.55 68.29 -29.89
C GLU A 209 -21.27 66.85 -30.34
N HIS A 210 -20.49 66.66 -31.42
CA HIS A 210 -20.04 65.33 -31.83
C HIS A 210 -19.11 64.72 -30.78
N ARG A 211 -18.21 65.53 -30.21
CA ARG A 211 -17.30 65.11 -29.14
C ARG A 211 -18.07 64.76 -27.86
N ASP A 212 -19.06 65.56 -27.49
CA ASP A 212 -19.89 65.32 -26.31
C ASP A 212 -20.74 64.05 -26.46
N LEU A 213 -21.28 63.81 -27.66
CA LEU A 213 -21.94 62.55 -27.99
C LEU A 213 -20.95 61.38 -27.89
N TYR A 214 -19.79 61.45 -28.54
CA TYR A 214 -18.78 60.39 -28.48
C TYR A 214 -18.36 60.09 -27.04
N ASN A 215 -18.09 61.11 -26.23
CA ASN A 215 -17.73 60.97 -24.84
C ASN A 215 -18.85 60.31 -24.03
N ALA A 216 -20.11 60.68 -24.26
CA ALA A 216 -21.25 60.05 -23.60
C ALA A 216 -21.36 58.56 -23.94
N LEU A 217 -21.15 58.18 -25.21
CA LEU A 217 -21.15 56.78 -25.64
C LEU A 217 -19.95 56.01 -25.07
N SER A 218 -18.76 56.60 -25.14
CA SER A 218 -17.52 56.02 -24.62
C SER A 218 -17.57 55.80 -23.12
N ASN A 219 -18.08 56.77 -22.35
CA ASN A 219 -18.27 56.62 -20.90
C ASN A 219 -19.27 55.52 -20.54
N LYS A 220 -20.24 55.26 -21.43
CA LYS A 220 -21.29 54.27 -21.20
C LYS A 220 -20.80 52.83 -21.40
N VAL A 221 -20.07 52.57 -22.49
CA VAL A 221 -19.63 51.20 -22.83
C VAL A 221 -18.16 50.94 -22.55
N GLY A 222 -17.40 51.97 -22.19
CA GLY A 222 -15.95 51.96 -22.01
C GLY A 222 -15.20 52.32 -23.30
N GLU A 223 -14.05 52.96 -23.16
CA GLU A 223 -13.24 53.50 -24.27
C GLU A 223 -12.85 52.45 -25.32
N LYS A 224 -12.61 51.20 -24.90
CA LYS A 224 -12.29 50.08 -25.80
C LYS A 224 -13.49 49.59 -26.61
N ASN A 225 -14.71 49.89 -26.17
CA ASN A 225 -15.96 49.45 -26.76
C ASN A 225 -16.67 50.57 -27.55
N CYS A 226 -16.05 51.74 -27.69
CA CYS A 226 -16.60 52.83 -28.49
C CYS A 226 -15.58 53.45 -29.44
N LYS A 227 -15.88 53.47 -30.75
CA LYS A 227 -15.05 54.14 -31.77
C LYS A 227 -15.89 54.95 -32.74
N ALA A 228 -15.33 56.06 -33.19
CA ALA A 228 -15.91 56.90 -34.22
C ALA A 228 -15.21 56.67 -35.56
N PHE A 229 -15.96 56.61 -36.66
CA PHE A 229 -15.39 56.46 -38.01
C PHE A 229 -15.97 57.51 -38.95
N PRO A 230 -15.13 58.14 -39.80
CA PRO A 230 -15.60 59.03 -40.84
C PRO A 230 -16.07 58.20 -42.04
N LEU A 231 -17.25 58.51 -42.58
CA LEU A 231 -17.68 57.90 -43.83
C LEU A 231 -18.55 58.81 -44.69
N SER A 232 -18.65 58.45 -45.96
CA SER A 232 -19.68 58.96 -46.85
C SER A 232 -20.30 57.80 -47.63
N ALA A 233 -21.62 57.65 -47.60
CA ALA A 233 -22.28 56.54 -48.30
C ALA A 233 -21.99 56.53 -49.82
N PHE A 234 -21.89 57.71 -50.44
CA PHE A 234 -21.76 57.87 -51.89
C PHE A 234 -20.61 58.78 -52.34
N GLY A 235 -19.89 59.40 -51.41
CA GLY A 235 -18.82 60.31 -51.74
C GLY A 235 -19.33 61.69 -52.14
N GLU A 236 -18.76 62.28 -53.21
CA GLU A 236 -19.01 63.68 -53.55
C GLU A 236 -20.48 63.91 -53.90
N TYR A 237 -21.01 65.05 -53.45
CA TYR A 237 -22.37 65.47 -53.75
C TYR A 237 -22.42 66.69 -54.65
N GLU A 238 -23.57 66.87 -55.30
CA GLU A 238 -23.99 68.08 -55.97
C GLU A 238 -25.38 68.49 -55.47
N GLN A 239 -25.65 69.78 -55.43
CA GLN A 239 -26.95 70.28 -55.02
C GLN A 239 -27.81 70.52 -56.26
N ARG A 240 -29.03 69.98 -56.27
CA ARG A 240 -30.05 70.28 -57.28
C ARG A 240 -31.31 70.78 -56.58
N SER A 241 -31.93 71.82 -57.14
CA SER A 241 -33.25 72.24 -56.70
C SER A 241 -34.31 71.30 -57.26
N THR A 242 -35.16 70.73 -56.41
CA THR A 242 -36.31 69.94 -56.86
C THR A 242 -37.36 70.85 -57.52
N ALA A 243 -38.34 70.26 -58.20
CA ALA A 243 -39.47 70.99 -58.80
C ALA A 243 -40.26 71.83 -57.76
N GLU A 244 -40.15 71.48 -56.47
CA GLU A 244 -40.77 72.17 -55.34
C GLU A 244 -39.87 73.30 -54.76
N GLY A 245 -38.75 73.62 -55.40
CA GLY A 245 -37.80 74.65 -54.95
C GLY A 245 -36.90 74.24 -53.79
N LYS A 246 -36.95 72.98 -53.35
CA LYS A 246 -36.12 72.47 -52.25
C LYS A 246 -34.75 72.04 -52.76
N GLU A 247 -33.68 72.64 -52.23
CA GLU A 247 -32.32 72.17 -52.47
C GLU A 247 -32.13 70.78 -51.86
N THR A 248 -31.72 69.82 -52.69
CA THR A 248 -31.42 68.46 -52.26
C THR A 248 -30.05 68.02 -52.76
N GLU A 249 -29.33 67.28 -51.91
CA GLU A 249 -28.00 66.74 -52.22
C GLU A 249 -28.14 65.43 -52.98
N PHE A 250 -27.46 65.33 -54.14
CA PHE A 250 -27.39 64.15 -54.97
C PHE A 250 -25.94 63.65 -55.07
N PRO A 251 -25.71 62.34 -55.05
CA PRO A 251 -24.38 61.80 -55.28
C PRO A 251 -23.93 62.07 -56.73
N LYS A 252 -22.70 62.55 -56.92
CA LYS A 252 -22.16 62.77 -58.27
C LYS A 252 -21.90 61.45 -59.01
N HIS A 253 -21.54 60.40 -58.27
CA HIS A 253 -21.16 59.09 -58.82
C HIS A 253 -21.82 57.98 -57.99
N VAL A 254 -22.54 57.08 -58.66
CA VAL A 254 -23.31 56.01 -58.01
C VAL A 254 -22.93 54.60 -58.43
N ASN A 255 -22.20 54.43 -59.55
CA ASN A 255 -21.73 53.11 -59.99
C ASN A 255 -20.43 53.20 -60.84
N PRO A 256 -19.34 52.49 -60.48
CA PRO A 256 -19.13 51.77 -59.22
C PRO A 256 -18.73 52.74 -58.09
N LEU A 257 -19.26 52.51 -56.89
CA LEU A 257 -18.94 53.30 -55.69
C LEU A 257 -17.53 52.99 -55.18
N ALA A 258 -16.83 53.99 -54.63
CA ALA A 258 -15.69 53.71 -53.76
C ALA A 258 -16.18 53.32 -52.35
N SER A 259 -15.27 52.79 -51.50
CA SER A 259 -15.62 52.43 -50.12
C SER A 259 -16.08 53.63 -49.30
N PHE A 260 -15.35 54.76 -49.42
CA PHE A 260 -15.60 55.98 -48.65
C PHE A 260 -15.71 55.76 -47.12
N GLY A 261 -14.97 54.80 -46.55
CA GLY A 261 -14.99 54.51 -45.11
C GLY A 261 -16.18 53.65 -44.65
N LEU A 262 -16.97 53.09 -45.58
CA LEU A 262 -18.24 52.44 -45.25
C LEU A 262 -18.07 51.15 -44.43
N LEU A 263 -16.98 50.40 -44.62
CA LEU A 263 -16.84 49.04 -44.09
C LEU A 263 -16.07 48.99 -42.77
N GLU A 264 -15.24 49.98 -42.49
CA GLU A 264 -14.33 50.01 -41.35
C GLU A 264 -15.05 49.87 -40.00
N GLY A 265 -16.16 50.58 -39.82
CA GLY A 265 -16.97 50.49 -38.61
C GLY A 265 -17.53 49.09 -38.37
N PHE A 266 -17.96 48.40 -39.43
CA PHE A 266 -18.51 47.04 -39.36
C PHE A 266 -17.44 46.02 -39.02
N ILE A 267 -16.30 46.08 -39.70
CA ILE A 267 -15.17 45.19 -39.43
C ILE A 267 -14.67 45.39 -38.00
N TRP A 268 -14.51 46.63 -37.56
CA TRP A 268 -14.06 46.94 -36.19
C TRP A 268 -15.04 46.42 -35.14
N LEU A 269 -16.35 46.62 -35.33
CA LEU A 269 -17.36 46.18 -34.36
C LEU A 269 -17.31 44.65 -34.16
N THR A 270 -17.22 43.90 -35.26
CA THR A 270 -17.11 42.44 -35.21
C THR A 270 -15.82 42.00 -34.53
N GLN A 271 -14.67 42.60 -34.88
CA GLN A 271 -13.40 42.32 -34.20
C GLN A 271 -13.51 42.54 -32.69
N ARG A 272 -14.12 43.65 -32.27
CA ARG A 272 -14.26 43.94 -30.84
C ARG A 272 -15.16 42.92 -30.14
N LEU A 273 -16.24 42.49 -30.79
CA LEU A 273 -17.13 41.47 -30.24
C LEU A 273 -16.43 40.12 -30.07
N ASP A 274 -15.60 39.74 -31.03
CA ASP A 274 -14.82 38.51 -30.93
C ASP A 274 -13.79 38.59 -29.79
N ILE A 275 -13.16 39.76 -29.60
CA ILE A 275 -12.25 39.99 -28.47
C ILE A 275 -13.00 39.93 -27.13
N ILE A 276 -14.17 40.55 -27.00
CA ILE A 276 -14.99 40.46 -25.78
C ILE A 276 -15.36 39.00 -25.49
N ARG A 277 -15.67 38.23 -26.52
CA ARG A 277 -15.97 36.80 -26.37
C ARG A 277 -14.77 36.01 -25.85
N LEU A 278 -13.57 36.33 -26.33
CA LEU A 278 -12.33 35.77 -25.81
C LEU A 278 -12.08 36.19 -24.35
N GLU A 279 -12.24 37.47 -24.01
CA GLU A 279 -12.10 37.99 -22.65
C GLU A 279 -13.06 37.27 -21.68
N ASN A 280 -14.33 37.13 -22.07
CA ASN A 280 -15.33 36.41 -21.29
C ASN A 280 -14.98 34.93 -21.11
N TYR A 281 -14.42 34.30 -22.14
CA TYR A 281 -13.96 32.91 -22.07
C TYR A 281 -12.77 32.73 -21.13
N GLU A 282 -11.78 33.62 -21.20
CA GLU A 282 -10.62 33.64 -20.30
C GLU A 282 -11.06 33.84 -18.83
N GLN A 283 -12.03 34.73 -18.58
CA GLN A 283 -12.61 34.91 -17.26
C GLN A 283 -13.34 33.65 -16.76
N GLN A 284 -14.13 32.99 -17.61
CA GLN A 284 -14.82 31.75 -17.25
C GLN A 284 -13.83 30.63 -16.87
N ILE A 285 -12.71 30.52 -17.58
CA ILE A 285 -11.64 29.56 -17.24
C ILE A 285 -11.01 29.91 -15.90
N THR A 286 -10.72 31.18 -15.66
CA THR A 286 -10.06 31.63 -14.42
C THR A 286 -10.94 31.37 -13.19
N HIS A 287 -12.24 31.56 -13.31
CA HIS A 287 -13.21 31.29 -12.24
C HIS A 287 -13.63 29.82 -12.13
N TYR A 288 -13.14 28.95 -13.02
CA TYR A 288 -13.51 27.54 -13.00
C TYR A 288 -12.91 26.81 -11.80
N LYS A 289 -13.77 26.33 -10.90
CA LYS A 289 -13.38 25.60 -9.69
C LYS A 289 -12.76 24.25 -10.06
N LYS A 290 -11.46 24.10 -9.78
CA LYS A 290 -10.67 22.90 -10.09
C LYS A 290 -11.22 21.61 -9.46
N TRP A 291 -11.86 21.73 -8.29
CA TRP A 291 -12.35 20.60 -7.49
C TRP A 291 -13.69 20.00 -7.92
N ILE A 292 -14.41 20.58 -8.89
CA ILE A 292 -15.70 20.02 -9.34
C ILE A 292 -15.48 18.58 -9.86
N PRO A 293 -16.21 17.57 -9.36
CA PRO A 293 -16.02 16.18 -9.74
C PRO A 293 -16.37 15.91 -11.21
N TYR A 294 -15.81 14.83 -11.77
CA TYR A 294 -16.12 14.36 -13.12
C TYR A 294 -17.40 13.50 -13.11
N PRO A 295 -18.25 13.55 -14.16
CA PRO A 295 -18.20 14.43 -15.33
C PRO A 295 -18.71 15.84 -15.05
N SER A 296 -17.99 16.85 -15.56
CA SER A 296 -18.40 18.25 -15.43
C SER A 296 -18.95 18.74 -16.77
N ARG A 297 -20.27 18.94 -16.84
CA ARG A 297 -20.94 19.57 -17.99
C ARG A 297 -20.35 20.95 -18.29
N THR A 298 -19.90 21.67 -17.26
CA THR A 298 -19.26 22.98 -17.42
C THR A 298 -17.90 22.89 -18.13
N LEU A 299 -17.09 21.86 -17.87
CA LEU A 299 -15.82 21.67 -18.59
C LEU A 299 -16.03 21.29 -20.06
N SER A 300 -17.00 20.42 -20.38
CA SER A 300 -17.30 20.07 -21.76
C SER A 300 -17.80 21.28 -22.55
N THR A 301 -18.60 22.16 -21.93
CA THR A 301 -19.02 23.43 -22.54
C THR A 301 -17.82 24.34 -22.82
N LEU A 302 -16.87 24.47 -21.89
CA LEU A 302 -15.64 25.26 -22.10
C LEU A 302 -14.77 24.70 -23.24
N ILE A 303 -14.72 23.37 -23.39
CA ILE A 303 -14.02 22.71 -24.50
C ILE A 303 -14.70 23.05 -25.83
N ARG A 304 -16.04 22.98 -25.88
CA ARG A 304 -16.78 23.33 -27.10
C ARG A 304 -16.59 24.81 -27.47
N GLN A 305 -16.74 25.71 -26.50
CA GLN A 305 -16.50 27.14 -26.69
C GLN A 305 -15.08 27.43 -27.17
N SER A 306 -14.06 26.70 -26.69
CA SER A 306 -12.68 26.88 -27.16
C SER A 306 -12.53 26.69 -28.68
N LYS A 307 -13.25 25.70 -29.24
CA LYS A 307 -13.23 25.43 -30.69
C LYS A 307 -13.92 26.56 -31.45
N GLU A 308 -15.06 27.01 -30.95
CA GLU A 308 -15.81 28.12 -31.54
C GLU A 308 -14.98 29.41 -31.56
N ILE A 309 -14.27 29.73 -30.46
CA ILE A 309 -13.44 30.94 -30.37
C ILE A 309 -12.18 30.84 -31.24
N THR A 310 -11.57 29.65 -31.33
CA THR A 310 -10.40 29.45 -32.21
C THR A 310 -10.73 29.76 -33.67
N GLN A 311 -11.97 29.48 -34.10
CA GLN A 311 -12.41 29.76 -35.47
C GLN A 311 -12.59 31.25 -35.77
N LEU A 312 -12.72 32.12 -34.75
CA LEU A 312 -12.86 33.57 -34.93
C LEU A 312 -11.54 34.25 -35.28
N PHE A 313 -10.41 33.64 -34.93
CA PHE A 313 -9.08 34.21 -35.11
C PHE A 313 -8.17 33.31 -35.96
N PRO A 314 -8.51 33.05 -37.24
CA PRO A 314 -7.74 32.14 -38.08
C PRO A 314 -6.37 32.68 -38.47
N LYS A 315 -6.22 34.01 -38.57
CA LYS A 315 -5.02 34.68 -39.10
C LYS A 315 -4.38 35.69 -38.13
N GLU A 316 -4.89 35.84 -36.91
CA GLU A 316 -4.33 36.75 -35.90
C GLU A 316 -3.48 36.01 -34.87
N PRO A 317 -2.14 35.98 -35.03
CA PRO A 317 -1.27 35.12 -34.23
C PRO A 317 -1.32 35.44 -32.73
N GLU A 318 -1.56 36.70 -32.36
CA GLU A 318 -1.66 37.11 -30.95
C GLU A 318 -2.94 36.57 -30.29
N MET A 319 -4.09 36.74 -30.92
CA MET A 319 -5.37 36.24 -30.39
C MET A 319 -5.40 34.70 -30.41
N SER A 320 -4.89 34.06 -31.45
CA SER A 320 -4.76 32.59 -31.48
C SER A 320 -3.88 32.09 -30.34
N LYS A 321 -2.77 32.78 -30.01
CA LYS A 321 -1.91 32.43 -28.87
C LYS A 321 -2.65 32.54 -27.54
N ARG A 322 -3.45 33.60 -27.34
CA ARG A 322 -4.30 33.76 -26.14
C ARG A 322 -5.29 32.60 -25.99
N VAL A 323 -5.98 32.22 -27.07
CA VAL A 323 -6.89 31.07 -27.09
C VAL A 323 -6.16 29.77 -26.73
N LEU A 324 -4.97 29.54 -27.29
CA LEU A 324 -4.16 28.36 -26.99
C LEU A 324 -3.68 28.33 -25.53
N TRP A 325 -3.28 29.48 -24.98
CA TRP A 325 -2.88 29.58 -23.58
C TRP A 325 -4.05 29.30 -22.63
N ALA A 326 -5.21 29.90 -22.90
CA ALA A 326 -6.46 29.62 -22.20
C ALA A 326 -6.84 28.12 -22.26
N ARG A 327 -6.60 27.49 -23.42
CA ARG A 327 -6.81 26.04 -23.61
C ARG A 327 -5.87 25.17 -22.77
N GLN A 328 -4.60 25.55 -22.67
CA GLN A 328 -3.62 24.82 -21.88
C GLN A 328 -4.00 24.77 -20.40
N GLN A 329 -4.53 25.89 -19.86
CA GLN A 329 -4.94 25.99 -18.45
C GLN A 329 -5.95 24.89 -18.05
N TYR A 330 -7.01 24.66 -18.83
CA TYR A 330 -7.97 23.61 -18.49
C TYR A 330 -7.46 22.20 -18.81
N SER A 331 -6.56 22.03 -19.79
CA SER A 331 -5.98 20.72 -20.09
C SER A 331 -5.16 20.16 -18.91
N GLY A 332 -4.49 21.05 -18.16
CA GLY A 332 -3.82 20.70 -16.90
C GLY A 332 -4.81 20.23 -15.83
N ILE A 333 -5.97 20.89 -15.72
CA ILE A 333 -7.05 20.48 -14.80
C ILE A 333 -7.56 19.08 -15.16
N TRP A 334 -7.71 18.78 -16.46
CA TRP A 334 -8.15 17.45 -16.91
C TRP A 334 -7.15 16.35 -16.54
N LYS A 335 -5.84 16.59 -16.74
CA LYS A 335 -4.76 15.66 -16.34
C LYS A 335 -4.76 15.40 -14.83
N TYR A 336 -4.86 16.47 -14.03
CA TYR A 336 -4.88 16.35 -12.57
C TYR A 336 -6.07 15.50 -12.08
N ARG A 337 -7.26 15.69 -12.68
CA ARG A 337 -8.44 14.89 -12.35
C ARG A 337 -8.28 13.42 -12.69
N LEU A 338 -7.67 13.11 -13.83
CA LEU A 338 -7.43 11.73 -14.24
C LEU A 338 -6.52 11.01 -13.23
N ILE A 339 -5.46 11.70 -12.78
CA ILE A 339 -4.54 11.20 -11.74
C ILE A 339 -5.26 11.00 -10.40
N PHE A 340 -6.07 11.97 -9.97
CA PHE A 340 -6.79 11.89 -8.70
C PHE A 340 -7.87 10.79 -8.69
N LEU A 341 -8.62 10.66 -9.79
CA LEU A 341 -9.64 9.61 -9.94
C LEU A 341 -9.02 8.22 -9.96
N LEU A 342 -7.86 8.07 -10.61
CA LEU A 342 -7.07 6.83 -10.56
C LEU A 342 -6.60 6.52 -9.13
N SER A 343 -6.16 7.55 -8.39
CA SER A 343 -5.74 7.39 -6.98
C SER A 343 -6.89 6.93 -6.08
N ILE A 344 -8.09 7.49 -6.26
CA ILE A 344 -9.29 7.04 -5.54
C ILE A 344 -9.63 5.59 -5.90
N LEU A 345 -9.69 5.26 -7.20
CA LEU A 345 -9.99 3.92 -7.66
C LEU A 345 -9.01 2.87 -7.13
N LEU A 346 -7.72 3.20 -7.05
CA LEU A 346 -6.69 2.33 -6.48
C LEU A 346 -6.78 2.23 -4.95
N SER A 347 -7.24 3.28 -4.26
CA SER A 347 -7.41 3.27 -2.80
C SER A 347 -8.63 2.48 -2.30
N LEU A 348 -9.73 2.46 -3.07
CA LEU A 348 -10.97 1.76 -2.71
C LEU A 348 -10.79 0.26 -2.40
N PRO A 349 -10.08 -0.56 -3.22
CA PRO A 349 -9.85 -1.96 -2.89
C PRO A 349 -8.96 -2.13 -1.64
N LEU A 350 -7.99 -1.24 -1.41
CA LEU A 350 -7.17 -1.27 -0.19
C LEU A 350 -8.01 -0.97 1.06
N ILE A 351 -8.97 -0.04 0.97
CA ILE A 351 -9.94 0.20 2.03
C ILE A 351 -10.81 -1.04 2.25
N GLY A 352 -11.30 -1.68 1.19
CA GLY A 352 -12.14 -2.89 1.29
C GLY A 352 -11.43 -4.07 1.95
N VAL A 353 -10.18 -4.35 1.58
CA VAL A 353 -9.37 -5.39 2.22
C VAL A 353 -9.11 -5.04 3.70
N GLY A 354 -8.78 -3.79 3.96
CA GLY A 354 -8.51 -3.30 5.31
C GLY A 354 -9.71 -3.36 6.26
N THR A 355 -10.92 -3.06 5.78
CA THR A 355 -12.14 -3.17 6.59
C THR A 355 -12.54 -4.62 6.86
N GLN A 356 -12.35 -5.52 5.90
CA GLN A 356 -12.60 -6.94 6.09
C GLN A 356 -11.66 -7.54 7.13
N GLN A 357 -10.37 -7.19 7.08
CA GLN A 357 -9.37 -7.62 8.06
C GLN A 357 -9.69 -7.07 9.46
N ALA A 358 -10.08 -5.80 9.58
CA ALA A 358 -10.51 -5.22 10.85
C ALA A 358 -11.78 -5.89 11.42
N TYR A 359 -12.71 -6.30 10.55
CA TYR A 359 -13.89 -7.05 10.99
C TYR A 359 -13.52 -8.41 11.60
N GLN A 360 -12.62 -9.16 10.95
CA GLN A 360 -12.12 -10.44 11.46
C GLN A 360 -11.38 -10.27 12.78
N ASP A 361 -10.50 -9.27 12.88
CA ASP A 361 -9.76 -8.97 14.10
C ASP A 361 -10.69 -8.59 15.26
N ASN A 362 -11.80 -7.88 14.99
CA ASN A 362 -12.79 -7.55 16.00
C ASN A 362 -13.51 -8.78 16.56
N GLN A 363 -13.85 -9.75 15.69
CA GLN A 363 -14.46 -11.01 16.14
C GLN A 363 -13.49 -11.78 17.03
N ASN A 364 -12.24 -11.94 16.58
CA ASN A 364 -11.20 -12.61 17.35
C ASN A 364 -10.93 -11.90 18.69
N TYR A 365 -10.84 -10.57 18.69
CA TYR A 365 -10.60 -9.81 19.93
C TYR A 365 -11.74 -9.97 20.94
N LYS A 366 -13.01 -10.01 20.49
CA LYS A 366 -14.15 -10.26 21.39
C LYS A 366 -14.05 -11.63 22.06
N GLU A 367 -13.67 -12.65 21.31
CA GLU A 367 -13.46 -14.01 21.84
C GLU A 367 -12.31 -14.02 22.86
N VAL A 368 -11.17 -13.44 22.49
CA VAL A 368 -9.99 -13.28 23.36
C VAL A 368 -10.35 -12.55 24.65
N HIS A 369 -11.02 -11.40 24.56
CA HIS A 369 -11.40 -10.60 25.71
C HIS A 369 -12.41 -11.33 26.61
N SER A 370 -13.31 -12.12 26.03
CA SER A 370 -14.22 -12.99 26.79
C SER A 370 -13.46 -14.09 27.53
N SER A 371 -12.55 -14.80 26.86
CA SER A 371 -11.75 -15.87 27.47
C SER A 371 -10.83 -15.37 28.58
N LEU A 372 -10.31 -14.16 28.49
CA LEU A 372 -9.46 -13.56 29.52
C LEU A 372 -10.24 -13.15 30.78
N ASN A 373 -11.49 -12.72 30.62
CA ASN A 373 -12.32 -12.25 31.71
C ASN A 373 -13.23 -13.33 32.31
N ASP A 374 -13.32 -14.51 31.70
CA ASP A 374 -14.10 -15.62 32.25
C ASP A 374 -13.35 -16.26 33.45
N PRO A 375 -13.91 -16.19 34.68
CA PRO A 375 -13.29 -16.79 35.86
C PRO A 375 -13.20 -18.32 35.79
N LYS A 376 -13.94 -18.97 34.88
CA LYS A 376 -13.94 -20.43 34.67
C LYS A 376 -13.13 -20.86 33.44
N ALA A 377 -12.46 -19.94 32.75
CA ALA A 377 -11.69 -20.26 31.56
C ALA A 377 -10.64 -21.36 31.82
N GLN A 378 -10.56 -22.34 30.92
CA GLN A 378 -9.53 -23.36 30.99
C GLN A 378 -8.16 -22.76 30.65
N PHE A 379 -7.10 -23.38 31.17
CA PHE A 379 -5.73 -22.91 30.97
C PHE A 379 -5.36 -22.76 29.48
N ASP A 380 -5.81 -23.70 28.65
CA ASP A 380 -5.52 -23.69 27.21
C ASP A 380 -6.23 -22.54 26.48
N ASP A 381 -7.43 -22.15 26.90
CA ASP A 381 -8.18 -21.05 26.31
C ASP A 381 -7.52 -19.70 26.63
N VAL A 382 -7.08 -19.51 27.87
CA VAL A 382 -6.31 -18.32 28.28
C VAL A 382 -4.99 -18.25 27.51
N LYS A 383 -4.31 -19.39 27.31
CA LYS A 383 -3.05 -19.44 26.55
C LYS A 383 -3.25 -19.10 25.07
N LYS A 384 -4.32 -19.60 24.43
CA LYS A 384 -4.66 -19.22 23.05
C LYS A 384 -4.97 -17.73 22.94
N ALA A 385 -5.71 -17.18 23.91
CA ALA A 385 -6.00 -15.75 23.97
C ALA A 385 -4.74 -14.89 24.11
N GLU A 386 -3.80 -15.29 24.98
CA GLU A 386 -2.50 -14.64 25.10
C GLU A 386 -1.67 -14.71 23.80
N GLN A 387 -1.66 -15.85 23.11
CA GLN A 387 -0.94 -16.01 21.83
C GLN A 387 -1.49 -15.09 20.75
N TRP A 388 -2.82 -14.95 20.68
CA TRP A 388 -3.44 -14.03 19.74
C TRP A 388 -3.05 -12.58 20.04
N LEU A 389 -3.12 -12.15 21.31
CA LEU A 389 -2.70 -10.80 21.72
C LEU A 389 -1.22 -10.55 21.45
N GLU A 390 -0.36 -11.53 21.68
CA GLU A 390 1.08 -11.44 21.42
C GLU A 390 1.36 -11.27 19.92
N ASN A 391 0.73 -12.10 19.08
CA ASN A 391 0.84 -11.97 17.62
C ASN A 391 0.29 -10.61 17.15
N TYR A 392 -0.87 -10.18 17.65
CA TYR A 392 -1.47 -8.89 17.32
C TYR A 392 -0.58 -7.71 17.72
N TYR A 393 0.04 -7.78 18.91
CA TYR A 393 0.95 -6.77 19.43
C TYR A 393 2.23 -6.62 18.58
N TYR A 394 2.82 -7.73 18.13
CA TYR A 394 4.06 -7.73 17.34
C TYR A 394 3.83 -7.57 15.84
N THR A 395 2.59 -7.61 15.36
CA THR A 395 2.28 -7.38 13.94
C THR A 395 2.56 -5.90 13.57
N SER A 396 3.00 -5.65 12.33
CA SER A 396 3.29 -4.28 11.87
C SER A 396 2.02 -3.44 11.70
N PRO A 397 2.03 -2.14 12.05
CA PRO A 397 0.89 -1.22 11.83
C PRO A 397 0.37 -1.23 10.40
N ILE A 398 1.30 -1.41 9.46
CA ILE A 398 1.04 -1.34 8.02
C ILE A 398 0.30 -2.59 7.53
N SER A 399 0.43 -3.70 8.26
CA SER A 399 -0.24 -4.97 7.94
C SER A 399 -1.71 -4.99 8.39
N HIS A 400 -2.08 -4.22 9.43
CA HIS A 400 -3.46 -4.14 9.96
C HIS A 400 -3.87 -2.69 10.31
N PRO A 401 -3.81 -1.74 9.36
CA PRO A 401 -3.93 -0.31 9.67
C PRO A 401 -5.31 0.08 10.22
N PHE A 402 -6.38 -0.55 9.73
CA PHE A 402 -7.73 -0.29 10.21
C PHE A 402 -8.02 -0.97 11.56
N SER A 403 -7.45 -2.14 11.80
CA SER A 403 -7.67 -2.89 13.05
C SER A 403 -7.17 -2.10 14.26
N TRP A 404 -6.05 -1.39 14.13
CA TRP A 404 -5.48 -0.61 15.23
C TRP A 404 -6.24 0.68 15.54
N ILE A 405 -6.96 1.21 14.55
CA ILE A 405 -7.80 2.40 14.71
C ILE A 405 -9.18 2.02 15.27
N PHE A 406 -9.75 0.90 14.80
CA PHE A 406 -11.16 0.59 15.01
C PHE A 406 -11.44 -0.63 15.90
N VAL A 407 -10.45 -1.45 16.25
CA VAL A 407 -10.64 -2.68 17.06
C VAL A 407 -10.02 -2.53 18.44
N VAL A 408 -8.70 -2.69 18.55
CA VAL A 408 -7.98 -2.59 19.82
C VAL A 408 -6.63 -1.95 19.58
N SER A 409 -6.29 -0.96 20.41
CA SER A 409 -4.99 -0.30 20.29
C SER A 409 -3.87 -1.26 20.72
N ASN A 410 -2.70 -1.13 20.10
CA ASN A 410 -1.52 -1.90 20.48
C ASN A 410 -1.19 -1.79 21.99
N LYS A 411 -1.40 -0.61 22.59
CA LYS A 411 -1.23 -0.38 24.03
C LYS A 411 -2.21 -1.20 24.87
N THR A 412 -3.48 -1.26 24.46
CA THR A 412 -4.53 -2.02 25.16
C THR A 412 -4.25 -3.52 25.08
N ALA A 413 -3.91 -4.03 23.88
CA ALA A 413 -3.57 -5.43 23.69
C ALA A 413 -2.36 -5.86 24.54
N LYS A 414 -1.33 -5.00 24.62
CA LYS A 414 -0.16 -5.23 25.49
C LYS A 414 -0.54 -5.29 26.97
N LEU A 415 -1.35 -4.32 27.42
CA LEU A 415 -1.78 -4.23 28.80
C LEU A 415 -2.60 -5.47 29.20
N GLU A 416 -3.55 -5.90 28.37
CA GLU A 416 -4.36 -7.10 28.63
C GLU A 416 -3.49 -8.38 28.65
N LEU A 417 -2.48 -8.46 27.76
CA LEU A 417 -1.53 -9.58 27.75
C LEU A 417 -0.71 -9.64 29.03
N GLU A 418 -0.16 -8.51 29.49
CA GLU A 418 0.60 -8.41 30.74
C GLU A 418 -0.27 -8.75 31.95
N GLN A 419 -1.50 -8.21 32.01
CA GLN A 419 -2.46 -8.49 33.08
C GLN A 419 -2.84 -9.97 33.15
N SER A 420 -3.12 -10.60 32.01
CA SER A 420 -3.46 -12.02 31.95
C SER A 420 -2.31 -12.90 32.44
N ARG A 421 -1.08 -12.62 31.96
CA ARG A 421 0.13 -13.35 32.38
C ARG A 421 0.37 -13.23 33.88
N ASP A 422 0.17 -12.03 34.44
CA ASP A 422 0.30 -11.77 35.88
C ASP A 422 -0.77 -12.52 36.71
N GLN A 423 -2.02 -12.51 36.26
CA GLN A 423 -3.10 -13.26 36.92
C GLN A 423 -2.84 -14.77 36.89
N ARG A 424 -2.38 -15.31 35.75
CA ARG A 424 -2.02 -16.72 35.61
C ARG A 424 -0.90 -17.12 36.55
N GLU A 425 0.16 -16.30 36.62
CA GLU A 425 1.26 -16.52 37.56
C GLU A 425 0.76 -16.53 39.01
N GLN A 426 -0.12 -15.58 39.37
CA GLN A 426 -0.68 -15.50 40.71
C GLN A 426 -1.52 -16.73 41.08
N ARG A 427 -2.33 -17.27 40.15
CA ARG A 427 -3.12 -18.50 40.38
C ARG A 427 -2.22 -19.71 40.64
N LEU A 428 -1.21 -19.93 39.79
CA LEU A 428 -0.26 -21.04 39.97
C LEU A 428 0.52 -20.91 41.28
N TRP A 429 0.90 -19.68 41.63
CA TRP A 429 1.55 -19.40 42.91
C TRP A 429 0.65 -19.69 44.11
N GLN A 430 -0.63 -19.31 44.06
CA GLN A 430 -1.58 -19.62 45.13
C GLN A 430 -1.77 -21.12 45.33
N VAL A 431 -1.76 -21.93 44.26
CA VAL A 431 -1.82 -23.40 44.39
C VAL A 431 -0.62 -23.91 45.19
N ILE A 432 0.59 -23.39 44.96
CA ILE A 432 1.79 -23.78 45.74
C ILE A 432 1.63 -23.37 47.22
N GLN A 433 1.11 -22.17 47.50
CA GLN A 433 0.96 -21.68 48.87
C GLN A 433 -0.13 -22.41 49.65
N ASN A 434 -1.25 -22.75 49.00
CA ASN A 434 -2.43 -23.28 49.66
C ASN A 434 -2.42 -24.81 49.77
N THR A 435 -1.42 -25.49 49.21
CA THR A 435 -1.32 -26.95 49.25
C THR A 435 -0.60 -27.42 50.52
N PRO A 436 -1.28 -28.12 51.45
CA PRO A 436 -0.67 -28.53 52.72
C PRO A 436 0.20 -29.80 52.61
N SER A 437 -0.05 -30.65 51.61
CA SER A 437 0.74 -31.86 51.37
C SER A 437 2.08 -31.51 50.70
N LEU A 438 3.18 -32.01 51.25
CA LEU A 438 4.54 -31.78 50.74
C LEU A 438 4.70 -32.29 49.30
N GLU A 439 4.16 -33.48 49.00
CA GLU A 439 4.22 -34.09 47.67
C GLU A 439 3.40 -33.31 46.63
N ASN A 440 2.19 -32.90 47.01
CA ASN A 440 1.34 -32.09 46.12
C ASN A 440 1.91 -30.69 45.91
N ARG A 441 2.56 -30.10 46.93
CA ARG A 441 3.25 -28.81 46.81
C ARG A 441 4.46 -28.90 45.89
N LEU A 442 5.22 -29.99 45.99
CA LEU A 442 6.31 -30.28 45.06
C LEU A 442 5.81 -30.41 43.62
N GLN A 443 4.73 -31.16 43.39
CA GLN A 443 4.14 -31.33 42.07
C GLN A 443 3.59 -30.01 41.51
N ALA A 444 2.93 -29.20 42.35
CA ALA A 444 2.48 -27.85 42.00
C ALA A 444 3.67 -26.93 41.63
N GLY A 445 4.78 -27.02 42.37
CA GLY A 445 6.03 -26.32 42.07
C GLY A 445 6.62 -26.73 40.72
N LYS A 446 6.71 -28.04 40.43
CA LYS A 446 7.15 -28.56 39.12
C LYS A 446 6.25 -28.09 37.97
N ASN A 447 4.94 -28.10 38.18
CA ASN A 447 3.97 -27.59 37.21
C ASN A 447 4.15 -26.09 36.95
N TYR A 448 4.40 -25.28 37.98
CA TYR A 448 4.72 -23.87 37.84
C TYR A 448 5.99 -23.67 36.99
N LEU A 449 7.08 -24.38 37.31
CA LEU A 449 8.36 -24.26 36.58
C LEU A 449 8.22 -24.63 35.10
N ARG A 450 7.36 -25.62 34.79
CA ARG A 450 7.07 -26.03 33.41
C ARG A 450 6.19 -25.01 32.68
N ALA A 451 5.18 -24.45 33.35
CA ALA A 451 4.25 -23.50 32.75
C ALA A 451 4.87 -22.11 32.55
N LEU A 452 5.76 -21.68 33.46
CA LEU A 452 6.35 -20.35 33.51
C LEU A 452 7.88 -20.43 33.71
N PRO A 453 8.65 -20.81 32.67
CA PRO A 453 10.11 -20.98 32.77
C PRO A 453 10.85 -19.69 33.13
N ASN A 454 10.24 -18.52 32.87
CA ASN A 454 10.76 -17.19 33.16
C ASN A 454 9.84 -16.39 34.10
N GLY A 455 9.04 -17.05 34.95
CA GLY A 455 8.09 -16.37 35.85
C GLY A 455 8.78 -15.45 36.87
N LYS A 456 8.10 -14.41 37.36
CA LYS A 456 8.66 -13.45 38.34
C LYS A 456 9.10 -14.15 39.63
N ARG A 457 8.41 -15.24 40.02
CA ARG A 457 8.70 -16.03 41.23
C ARG A 457 9.53 -17.29 40.98
N LEU A 458 10.18 -17.41 39.82
CA LEU A 458 10.98 -18.58 39.44
C LEU A 458 11.97 -19.00 40.54
N ALA A 459 12.74 -18.04 41.08
CA ALA A 459 13.73 -18.31 42.12
C ALA A 459 13.08 -18.86 43.39
N GLN A 460 11.95 -18.28 43.82
CA GLN A 460 11.23 -18.72 45.02
C GLN A 460 10.67 -20.14 44.86
N VAL A 461 10.09 -20.45 43.70
CA VAL A 461 9.55 -21.79 43.42
C VAL A 461 10.67 -22.83 43.33
N LYS A 462 11.81 -22.52 42.71
CA LYS A 462 12.98 -23.42 42.70
C LYS A 462 13.45 -23.76 44.12
N THR A 463 13.54 -22.76 45.00
CA THR A 463 13.91 -22.98 46.40
C THR A 463 12.90 -23.87 47.13
N ILE A 464 11.59 -23.67 46.91
CA ILE A 464 10.54 -24.51 47.51
C ILE A 464 10.66 -25.95 46.99
N VAL A 465 10.81 -26.14 45.68
CA VAL A 465 10.95 -27.46 45.05
C VAL A 465 12.16 -28.20 45.60
N LEU A 466 13.33 -27.55 45.66
CA LEU A 466 14.55 -28.15 46.21
C LEU A 466 14.37 -28.52 47.69
N LYS A 467 13.83 -27.61 48.50
CA LYS A 467 13.58 -27.85 49.92
C LYS A 467 12.61 -29.01 50.15
N ASP A 468 11.53 -29.07 49.38
CA ASP A 468 10.52 -30.13 49.51
C ASP A 468 11.04 -31.48 49.02
N GLU A 469 11.86 -31.50 47.95
CA GLU A 469 12.58 -32.70 47.48
C GLU A 469 13.56 -33.23 48.53
N ASP A 470 14.37 -32.35 49.12
CA ASP A 470 15.31 -32.72 50.18
C ASP A 470 14.58 -33.23 51.43
N THR A 471 13.47 -32.58 51.81
CA THR A 471 12.67 -33.01 52.96
C THR A 471 12.04 -34.40 52.73
N LEU A 472 11.48 -34.64 51.55
CA LEU A 472 10.94 -35.97 51.18
C LEU A 472 12.02 -37.04 51.08
N ARG A 473 13.23 -36.66 50.65
CA ARG A 473 14.38 -37.56 50.65
C ARG A 473 14.77 -37.95 52.08
N GLN A 474 14.91 -36.98 52.98
CA GLN A 474 15.20 -37.22 54.40
C GLN A 474 14.14 -38.10 55.08
N GLN A 475 12.85 -37.86 54.82
CA GLN A 475 11.76 -38.69 55.38
C GLN A 475 11.85 -40.14 54.93
N ARG A 476 12.12 -40.39 53.64
CA ARG A 476 12.33 -41.75 53.11
C ARG A 476 13.55 -42.40 53.73
N GLU A 477 14.62 -41.63 53.91
CA GLU A 477 15.85 -42.12 54.53
C GLU A 477 15.66 -42.60 55.97
N VAL A 478 14.98 -41.80 56.79
CA VAL A 478 14.61 -42.21 58.15
C VAL A 478 13.75 -43.47 58.13
N GLN A 479 12.76 -43.55 57.24
CA GLN A 479 11.86 -44.70 57.14
C GLN A 479 12.59 -46.01 56.80
N TRP A 480 13.51 -45.97 55.83
CA TRP A 480 14.28 -47.16 55.44
C TRP A 480 15.30 -47.55 56.50
N TRP A 481 15.99 -46.59 57.11
CA TRP A 481 16.95 -46.87 58.19
C TRP A 481 16.27 -47.46 59.43
N GLN A 482 15.06 -46.99 59.76
CA GLN A 482 14.27 -47.51 60.87
C GLN A 482 14.04 -49.03 60.77
N GLN A 483 13.93 -49.60 59.56
CA GLN A 483 13.81 -51.05 59.37
C GLN A 483 15.10 -51.80 59.75
N VAL A 484 16.27 -51.20 59.49
CA VAL A 484 17.58 -51.74 59.88
C VAL A 484 17.75 -51.73 61.39
N GLU A 485 17.29 -50.65 62.05
CA GLU A 485 17.35 -50.53 63.52
C GLU A 485 16.42 -51.49 64.25
N GLN A 486 15.23 -51.75 63.69
CA GLN A 486 14.22 -52.61 64.31
C GLN A 486 14.46 -54.12 64.10
N ALA A 487 15.38 -54.50 63.22
CA ALA A 487 15.68 -55.90 62.94
C ALA A 487 16.33 -56.62 64.14
N GLN A 488 15.67 -57.65 64.66
CA GLN A 488 16.10 -58.36 65.89
C GLN A 488 17.08 -59.52 65.64
N THR A 489 17.18 -60.04 64.41
CA THR A 489 18.07 -61.15 64.05
C THR A 489 19.18 -60.67 63.12
N GLU A 490 20.35 -61.32 63.17
CA GLU A 490 21.47 -60.98 62.27
C GLU A 490 21.07 -61.10 60.79
N ILE A 491 20.25 -62.10 60.43
CA ILE A 491 19.76 -62.30 59.05
C ILE A 491 18.78 -61.17 58.64
N ALA A 492 17.81 -60.82 59.48
CA ALA A 492 16.89 -59.73 59.17
C ALA A 492 17.60 -58.38 59.08
N LYS A 493 18.64 -58.17 59.90
CA LYS A 493 19.45 -56.96 59.88
C LYS A 493 20.30 -56.86 58.62
N LEU A 494 20.86 -57.98 58.15
CA LEU A 494 21.56 -58.07 56.87
C LEU A 494 20.63 -57.74 55.69
N GLU A 495 19.43 -58.32 55.67
CA GLU A 495 18.46 -58.10 54.59
C GLU A 495 17.94 -56.65 54.55
N ALA A 496 17.60 -56.09 55.72
CA ALA A 496 17.19 -54.69 55.83
C ALA A 496 18.33 -53.73 55.41
N ALA A 497 19.58 -54.00 55.80
CA ALA A 497 20.73 -53.19 55.40
C ALA A 497 20.97 -53.23 53.88
N ARG A 498 20.77 -54.38 53.24
CA ARG A 498 20.83 -54.52 51.76
C ARG A 498 19.70 -53.74 51.08
N GLN A 499 18.48 -53.85 51.58
CA GLN A 499 17.33 -53.10 51.05
C GLN A 499 17.52 -51.58 51.20
N TYR A 500 18.12 -51.11 52.31
CA TYR A 500 18.49 -49.71 52.47
C TYR A 500 19.49 -49.27 51.40
N LEU A 501 20.57 -50.02 51.17
CA LEU A 501 21.60 -49.70 50.17
C LEU A 501 21.07 -49.73 48.73
N GLU A 502 20.07 -50.58 48.44
CA GLU A 502 19.42 -50.66 47.13
C GLU A 502 18.49 -49.46 46.88
N ASN A 503 17.69 -49.08 47.88
CA ASN A 503 16.71 -47.98 47.73
C ASN A 503 17.33 -46.59 47.97
N ILE A 504 18.45 -46.51 48.69
CA ILE A 504 19.15 -45.27 49.05
C ILE A 504 20.66 -45.44 48.85
N TYR A 505 21.13 -45.16 47.64
CA TYR A 505 22.52 -45.41 47.22
C TYR A 505 23.57 -44.45 47.80
N ASP A 506 23.16 -43.29 48.30
CA ASP A 506 24.01 -42.19 48.80
C ASP A 506 23.53 -41.61 50.14
N GLY A 507 22.85 -42.44 50.94
CA GLY A 507 22.35 -42.05 52.26
C GLY A 507 23.46 -41.87 53.30
N ILE A 508 23.16 -41.10 54.34
CA ILE A 508 24.02 -40.82 55.50
C ILE A 508 24.45 -42.12 56.18
N HIS A 509 23.55 -43.11 56.26
CA HIS A 509 23.83 -44.42 56.89
C HIS A 509 24.43 -45.46 55.93
N LYS A 510 24.86 -45.07 54.73
CA LYS A 510 25.47 -45.99 53.76
C LYS A 510 26.66 -46.75 54.34
N ALA A 511 27.61 -46.02 54.94
CA ALA A 511 28.82 -46.62 55.50
C ALA A 511 28.48 -47.57 56.66
N GLU A 512 27.46 -47.25 57.45
CA GLU A 512 26.96 -48.09 58.54
C GLU A 512 26.30 -49.36 58.01
N ALA A 513 25.46 -49.26 56.98
CA ALA A 513 24.84 -50.40 56.31
C ALA A 513 25.88 -51.33 55.67
N GLU A 514 26.87 -50.77 54.95
CA GLU A 514 27.98 -51.54 54.36
C GLU A 514 28.81 -52.25 55.43
N SER A 515 29.07 -51.60 56.56
CA SER A 515 29.77 -52.19 57.70
C SER A 515 28.98 -53.36 58.31
N ILE A 516 27.66 -53.22 58.49
CA ILE A 516 26.80 -54.30 59.00
C ILE A 516 26.86 -55.52 58.07
N VAL A 517 26.72 -55.29 56.76
CA VAL A 517 26.80 -56.35 55.75
C VAL A 517 28.16 -57.06 55.82
N ALA A 518 29.26 -56.31 55.82
CA ALA A 518 30.61 -56.87 55.86
C ALA A 518 30.91 -57.66 57.14
N GLN A 519 30.49 -57.15 58.30
CA GLN A 519 30.71 -57.82 59.59
C GLN A 519 29.98 -59.16 59.67
N ILE A 520 28.70 -59.19 59.28
CA ILE A 520 27.90 -60.41 59.31
C ILE A 520 28.44 -61.42 58.30
N GLU A 521 28.77 -61.00 57.08
CA GLU A 521 29.32 -61.91 56.05
C GLU A 521 30.68 -62.48 56.44
N ASN A 522 31.58 -61.69 57.03
CA ASN A 522 32.89 -62.19 57.47
C ASN A 522 32.74 -63.23 58.60
N LYS A 523 31.85 -62.99 59.56
CA LYS A 523 31.56 -63.94 60.64
C LYS A 523 31.02 -65.27 60.10
N TRP A 524 30.19 -65.23 59.05
CA TRP A 524 29.71 -66.43 58.37
C TRP A 524 30.83 -67.17 57.62
N ARG A 525 31.75 -66.45 56.95
CA ARG A 525 32.90 -67.05 56.27
C ARG A 525 33.82 -67.77 57.26
N GLU A 526 34.09 -67.19 58.43
CA GLU A 526 34.91 -67.82 59.47
C GLU A 526 34.28 -69.11 60.00
N LEU A 527 32.96 -69.12 60.22
CA LEU A 527 32.24 -70.32 60.66
C LEU A 527 32.26 -71.44 59.61
N GLU A 528 32.06 -71.09 58.35
CA GLU A 528 32.13 -72.05 57.23
C GLU A 528 33.55 -72.66 57.11
N GLU A 529 34.58 -71.82 57.22
CA GLU A 529 35.98 -72.24 57.18
C GLU A 529 36.31 -73.24 58.31
N GLN A 530 35.84 -72.97 59.53
CA GLN A 530 36.01 -73.87 60.68
C GLN A 530 35.28 -75.21 60.48
N GLN A 531 34.05 -75.20 59.97
CA GLN A 531 33.28 -76.42 59.73
C GLN A 531 33.95 -77.35 58.72
N LEU A 532 34.51 -76.80 57.64
CA LEU A 532 35.19 -77.58 56.62
C LEU A 532 36.54 -78.14 57.08
N TRP A 533 37.22 -77.45 58.01
CA TRP A 533 38.51 -77.90 58.54
C TRP A 533 38.38 -78.95 59.64
N GLN A 534 37.29 -78.93 60.41
CA GLN A 534 37.06 -79.83 61.55
C GLN A 534 37.30 -81.33 61.25
N PRO A 535 36.85 -81.92 60.13
CA PRO A 535 37.11 -83.33 59.80
C PRO A 535 38.59 -83.66 59.58
N VAL A 536 39.42 -82.68 59.22
CA VAL A 536 40.87 -82.85 59.06
C VAL A 536 41.54 -83.03 60.42
N LEU A 537 41.10 -82.27 61.42
CA LEU A 537 41.61 -82.37 62.80
C LEU A 537 41.24 -83.70 63.47
N GLU A 538 40.08 -84.25 63.13
CA GLU A 538 39.55 -85.49 63.72
C GLU A 538 40.11 -86.78 63.09
N ALA A 539 40.94 -86.66 62.04
CA ALA A 539 41.47 -87.80 61.30
C ALA A 539 42.61 -88.51 62.06
N ASN A 540 42.31 -89.71 62.59
CA ASN A 540 43.22 -90.49 63.45
C ASN A 540 44.08 -91.54 62.72
N SER A 541 44.02 -91.60 61.39
CA SER A 541 44.88 -92.50 60.61
C SER A 541 45.50 -91.76 59.42
N PRO A 542 46.72 -92.12 58.99
CA PRO A 542 47.37 -91.46 57.86
C PRO A 542 46.53 -91.47 56.57
N ARG A 543 45.77 -92.55 56.30
CA ARG A 543 44.87 -92.61 55.14
C ARG A 543 43.72 -91.60 55.25
N LEU A 544 43.08 -91.56 56.42
CA LEU A 544 41.96 -90.65 56.66
C LEU A 544 42.42 -89.19 56.64
N GLN A 545 43.61 -88.89 57.17
CA GLN A 545 44.21 -87.54 57.12
C GLN A 545 44.43 -87.05 55.70
N ILE A 546 44.86 -87.95 54.79
CA ILE A 546 45.01 -87.60 53.37
C ILE A 546 43.64 -87.30 52.75
N GLU A 547 42.65 -88.16 53.00
CA GLU A 547 41.31 -88.02 52.41
C GLU A 547 40.60 -86.74 52.87
N THR A 548 40.55 -86.49 54.18
CA THR A 548 39.87 -85.31 54.73
C THR A 548 40.59 -84.01 54.35
N ALA A 549 41.92 -83.99 54.38
CA ALA A 549 42.69 -82.82 53.93
C ALA A 549 42.53 -82.55 52.42
N GLN A 550 42.40 -83.60 51.60
CA GLN A 550 42.10 -83.45 50.17
C GLN A 550 40.69 -82.90 49.94
N SER A 551 39.69 -83.38 50.67
CA SER A 551 38.32 -82.86 50.58
C SER A 551 38.25 -81.39 50.98
N TYR A 552 38.91 -80.98 52.06
CA TYR A 552 39.01 -79.56 52.44
C TYR A 552 39.65 -78.71 51.32
N LEU A 553 40.75 -79.17 50.72
CA LEU A 553 41.41 -78.45 49.62
C LEU A 553 40.58 -78.39 48.32
N GLN A 554 39.65 -79.33 48.10
CA GLN A 554 38.73 -79.27 46.97
C GLN A 554 37.67 -78.18 47.16
N GLU A 555 37.11 -78.08 48.37
CA GLU A 555 36.09 -77.06 48.69
C GLU A 555 36.72 -75.67 48.88
N LYS A 556 37.92 -75.59 49.47
CA LYS A 556 38.64 -74.35 49.79
C LYS A 556 40.13 -74.43 49.39
N PRO A 557 40.46 -74.41 48.08
CA PRO A 557 41.85 -74.54 47.60
C PRO A 557 42.79 -73.41 48.05
N GLY A 558 42.24 -72.25 48.39
CA GLY A 558 42.96 -71.10 48.97
C GLY A 558 42.49 -70.74 50.38
N GLY A 559 41.86 -71.69 51.08
CA GLY A 559 41.38 -71.50 52.45
C GLY A 559 42.51 -71.26 53.45
N GLN A 560 42.14 -70.80 54.64
CA GLN A 560 43.07 -70.45 55.71
C GLN A 560 44.00 -71.62 56.10
N HIS A 561 43.49 -72.85 56.04
CA HIS A 561 44.23 -74.07 56.38
C HIS A 561 44.79 -74.81 55.16
N ALA A 562 44.77 -74.21 53.95
CA ALA A 562 45.20 -74.91 52.73
C ALA A 562 46.67 -75.36 52.79
N ALA A 563 47.55 -74.52 53.35
CA ALA A 563 48.96 -74.88 53.53
C ALA A 563 49.15 -76.02 54.55
N GLU A 564 48.39 -76.00 55.65
CA GLU A 564 48.40 -77.03 56.69
C GLU A 564 47.88 -78.37 56.13
N ALA A 565 46.79 -78.34 55.37
CA ALA A 565 46.21 -79.50 54.69
C ALA A 565 47.22 -80.19 53.75
N GLN A 566 47.92 -79.40 52.94
CA GLN A 566 48.96 -79.91 52.04
C GLN A 566 50.11 -80.56 52.81
N MET A 567 50.55 -79.93 53.90
CA MET A 567 51.62 -80.46 54.74
C MET A 567 51.23 -81.78 55.40
N LEU A 568 50.00 -81.89 55.94
CA LEU A 568 49.47 -83.11 56.52
C LEU A 568 49.42 -84.26 55.51
N ILE A 569 49.00 -84.00 54.26
CA ILE A 569 49.01 -85.01 53.19
C ILE A 569 50.43 -85.53 52.95
N VAL A 570 51.44 -84.65 52.90
CA VAL A 570 52.84 -85.04 52.67
C VAL A 570 53.36 -85.89 53.83
N GLN A 571 53.12 -85.48 55.07
CA GLN A 571 53.56 -86.20 56.27
C GLN A 571 52.89 -87.57 56.39
N ALA A 572 51.57 -87.64 56.21
CA ALA A 572 50.80 -88.88 56.27
C ALA A 572 51.22 -89.87 55.16
N LYS A 573 51.53 -89.38 53.94
CA LYS A 573 52.09 -90.21 52.87
C LYS A 573 53.48 -90.76 53.20
N ALA A 574 54.33 -89.97 53.85
CA ALA A 574 55.65 -90.42 54.28
C ALA A 574 55.54 -91.54 55.33
N LEU A 575 54.65 -91.40 56.31
CA LEU A 575 54.39 -92.43 57.32
C LEU A 575 53.85 -93.72 56.71
N LEU A 576 52.93 -93.64 55.74
CA LEU A 576 52.42 -94.83 55.05
C LEU A 576 53.53 -95.58 54.30
N ARG A 577 54.43 -94.85 53.61
CA ARG A 577 55.57 -95.48 52.93
C ARG A 577 56.50 -96.18 53.92
N GLU A 578 56.76 -95.57 55.07
CA GLU A 578 57.61 -96.19 56.09
C GLU A 578 56.97 -97.46 56.71
N GLN A 579 55.65 -97.45 56.93
CA GLN A 579 54.92 -98.64 57.37
C GLN A 579 54.94 -99.75 56.32
N GLU A 580 54.81 -99.42 55.03
CA GLU A 580 54.93 -100.38 53.93
C GLU A 580 56.34 -100.95 53.80
N GLU A 581 57.36 -100.10 53.93
CA GLU A 581 58.78 -100.47 53.92
C GLU A 581 59.10 -101.51 55.02
N LEU A 582 58.69 -101.22 56.25
CA LEU A 582 58.84 -102.12 57.40
C LEU A 582 58.14 -103.46 57.18
N ARG A 583 56.90 -103.44 56.63
CA ARG A 583 56.12 -104.65 56.39
C ARG A 583 56.82 -105.65 55.47
N TRP A 584 57.52 -105.15 54.45
CA TRP A 584 58.24 -106.01 53.50
C TRP A 584 59.62 -106.41 54.00
N TRP A 585 60.32 -105.53 54.72
CA TRP A 585 61.69 -105.82 55.18
C TRP A 585 61.74 -106.69 56.44
N GLN A 586 60.82 -106.48 57.38
CA GLN A 586 60.80 -107.18 58.66
C GLN A 586 60.84 -108.72 58.53
N PRO A 587 60.14 -109.38 57.58
CA PRO A 587 60.28 -110.82 57.35
C PRO A 587 61.68 -111.26 56.90
N VAL A 588 62.42 -110.42 56.17
CA VAL A 588 63.81 -110.68 55.75
C VAL A 588 64.73 -110.67 56.97
N GLU A 589 64.53 -109.70 57.86
CA GLU A 589 65.34 -109.53 59.07
C GLU A 589 65.10 -110.68 60.07
N GLN A 590 63.86 -111.14 60.19
CA GLN A 590 63.46 -112.21 61.12
C GLN A 590 63.81 -113.63 60.63
N ALA A 591 64.18 -113.81 59.36
CA ALA A 591 64.50 -115.12 58.81
C ALA A 591 65.85 -115.64 59.33
N THR A 592 65.83 -116.77 60.07
CA THR A 592 67.01 -117.42 60.64
C THR A 592 67.67 -118.42 59.68
N ALA A 593 66.89 -119.09 58.83
CA ALA A 593 67.42 -119.99 57.80
C ALA A 593 67.87 -119.22 56.56
N TRP A 594 69.10 -119.47 56.08
CA TRP A 594 69.71 -118.70 54.99
C TRP A 594 68.88 -118.70 53.70
N LEU A 595 68.42 -119.88 53.26
CA LEU A 595 67.56 -120.02 52.07
C LEU A 595 66.24 -119.23 52.19
N VAL A 596 65.63 -119.20 53.36
CA VAL A 596 64.41 -118.42 53.61
C VAL A 596 64.73 -116.92 53.58
N LYS A 597 65.88 -116.52 54.11
CA LYS A 597 66.33 -115.13 54.09
C LYS A 597 66.56 -114.62 52.67
N VAL A 598 67.11 -115.45 51.79
CA VAL A 598 67.28 -115.20 50.35
C VAL A 598 65.92 -115.05 49.66
N GLU A 599 64.98 -115.98 49.89
CA GLU A 599 63.62 -115.91 49.31
C GLU A 599 62.89 -114.63 49.75
N LYS A 600 62.95 -114.27 51.03
CA LYS A 600 62.32 -113.04 51.53
C LYS A 600 63.01 -111.78 51.04
N ALA A 601 64.34 -111.78 50.93
CA ALA A 601 65.08 -110.67 50.33
C ALA A 601 64.68 -110.46 48.86
N GLN A 602 64.49 -111.54 48.10
CA GLN A 602 64.01 -111.47 46.72
C GLN A 602 62.57 -110.93 46.64
N ALA A 603 61.66 -111.43 47.48
CA ALA A 603 60.29 -110.92 47.54
C ALA A 603 60.23 -109.44 47.95
N TYR A 604 61.12 -108.99 48.84
CA TYR A 604 61.26 -107.58 49.19
C TYR A 604 61.73 -106.75 48.00
N LEU A 605 62.71 -107.20 47.21
CA LEU A 605 63.18 -106.48 46.02
C LEU A 605 62.12 -106.39 44.93
N GLU A 606 61.29 -107.42 44.76
CA GLU A 606 60.16 -107.39 43.83
C GLU A 606 59.06 -106.42 44.28
N ALA A 607 58.72 -106.42 45.57
CA ALA A 607 57.67 -105.55 46.10
C ALA A 607 58.14 -104.09 46.29
N MET A 608 59.40 -103.89 46.65
CA MET A 608 60.02 -102.60 46.99
C MET A 608 61.35 -102.42 46.24
N PRO A 609 61.33 -102.30 44.90
CA PRO A 609 62.56 -102.22 44.08
C PRO A 609 63.40 -100.97 44.36
N ASN A 610 62.80 -99.94 44.98
CA ASN A 610 63.46 -98.71 45.39
C ASN A 610 63.42 -98.51 46.93
N GLY A 611 63.17 -99.56 47.70
CA GLY A 611 63.11 -99.49 49.15
C GLY A 611 64.47 -99.22 49.79
N LYS A 612 64.46 -98.77 51.05
CA LYS A 612 65.66 -98.42 51.83
C LYS A 612 66.62 -99.60 52.01
N HIS A 613 66.11 -100.82 52.01
CA HIS A 613 66.86 -102.06 52.25
C HIS A 613 67.23 -102.83 50.98
N VAL A 614 67.02 -102.25 49.79
CA VAL A 614 67.37 -102.87 48.48
C VAL A 614 68.84 -103.29 48.44
N ALA A 615 69.74 -102.42 48.89
CA ALA A 615 71.17 -102.73 48.92
C ALA A 615 71.48 -103.94 49.82
N GLN A 616 70.81 -104.05 50.97
CA GLN A 616 70.99 -105.14 51.92
C GLN A 616 70.39 -106.45 51.38
N ALA A 617 69.23 -106.40 50.73
CA ALA A 617 68.63 -107.54 50.05
C ALA A 617 69.53 -108.08 48.93
N ASN A 618 70.12 -107.20 48.12
CA ASN A 618 71.05 -107.58 47.05
C ASN A 618 72.33 -108.24 47.59
N ILE A 619 72.87 -107.74 48.70
CA ILE A 619 74.04 -108.38 49.36
C ILE A 619 73.72 -109.83 49.75
N ILE A 620 72.53 -110.08 50.32
CA ILE A 620 72.09 -111.43 50.69
C ILE A 620 72.02 -112.37 49.47
N LEU A 621 71.54 -111.86 48.32
CA LEU A 621 71.49 -112.63 47.07
C LEU A 621 72.89 -112.92 46.50
N VAL A 622 73.78 -111.92 46.47
CA VAL A 622 75.15 -112.08 45.95
C VAL A 622 75.97 -113.05 46.81
N GLU A 623 75.84 -112.99 48.14
CA GLU A 623 76.49 -113.94 49.06
C GLU A 623 76.01 -115.39 48.83
N HIS A 624 74.74 -115.58 48.45
CA HIS A 624 74.23 -116.90 48.09
C HIS A 624 74.86 -117.42 46.78
N GLU A 625 75.01 -116.57 45.76
CA GLU A 625 75.65 -116.95 44.48
C GLU A 625 77.14 -117.30 44.63
N THR A 626 77.87 -116.55 45.46
CA THR A 626 79.30 -116.83 45.70
C THR A 626 79.52 -118.13 46.45
N ARG A 627 78.66 -118.48 47.43
CA ARG A 627 78.72 -119.79 48.11
C ARG A 627 78.51 -120.96 47.14
N TYR A 628 77.69 -120.77 46.11
CA TYR A 628 77.44 -121.78 45.07
C TYR A 628 78.62 -121.91 44.07
N GLN A 629 79.31 -120.82 43.70
CA GLN A 629 80.39 -120.86 42.69
C GLN A 629 81.74 -121.41 43.20
N THR A 630 82.04 -121.32 44.51
CA THR A 630 83.25 -121.94 45.09
C THR A 630 83.18 -123.48 45.17
N GLU A 631 82.02 -124.10 44.96
CA GLU A 631 81.91 -125.56 44.88
C GLU A 631 82.18 -126.11 43.46
N ASP A 632 82.20 -125.29 42.38
CA ASP A 632 82.11 -125.81 41.00
C ASP A 632 83.30 -125.51 40.04
N LEU A 633 84.25 -124.60 40.33
CA LEU A 633 85.30 -124.19 39.36
C LEU A 633 86.78 -124.33 39.80
N GLY A 634 87.11 -125.47 40.42
CA GLY A 634 88.47 -126.03 40.46
C GLY A 634 88.96 -126.67 39.14
N LYS A 635 88.38 -126.33 37.97
CA LYS A 635 88.74 -126.87 36.64
C LYS A 635 89.12 -125.76 35.66
N GLY A 636 90.43 -125.63 35.40
CA GLY A 636 91.04 -125.14 34.14
C GLY A 636 90.92 -123.64 33.84
N VAL A 637 91.93 -122.80 34.12
CA VAL A 637 93.22 -122.60 33.41
C VAL A 637 93.05 -121.97 32.01
N ILE A 638 93.20 -120.64 31.94
CA ILE A 638 94.33 -119.82 31.42
C ILE A 638 94.29 -119.58 29.89
N LEU A 639 94.72 -118.35 29.55
CA LEU A 639 95.33 -117.87 28.30
C LEU A 639 94.30 -117.34 27.30
N GLU A 640 94.46 -116.17 26.69
CA GLU A 640 95.60 -115.26 26.65
C GLU A 640 95.17 -113.92 26.05
N MET A 641 95.85 -112.85 26.50
CA MET A 641 96.53 -111.79 25.73
C MET A 641 95.86 -111.23 24.46
N VAL A 642 95.94 -109.94 24.12
CA VAL A 642 97.15 -109.11 23.98
C VAL A 642 96.74 -107.62 23.95
N TYR A 643 97.38 -106.77 24.74
CA TYR A 643 97.95 -105.51 24.24
C TYR A 643 99.37 -105.41 24.80
N ILE A 644 100.29 -105.06 23.90
CA ILE A 644 101.62 -104.46 24.05
C ILE A 644 102.22 -104.46 25.47
#